data_AF-A0A397GRD1-F1
#
_entry.id   AF-A0A397GRD1-F1
#
_cell.length_a   1.000
_cell.length_b   1.000
_cell.length_c   1.000
_cell.angle_alpha   90.00
_cell.angle_beta   90.00
_cell.angle_gamma   90.00
#
_symmetry.space_group_name_H-M   'P 1'
#
loop_
_entity.id
_entity.type
_entity.pdbx_description
1 polymer ?
#
loop_
_entity_poly.entity_id
_entity_poly.type
_entity_poly.pdbx_seq_one_letter_code
_entity_poly.pdbx_strand_id
1 'polypeptide(L)'
;MPRKLVANFTCVINLDDHDDKEIKRAVLPRTAKKYDRSLMIFDRFLELHPAACSPPDIKTYKGFLEFYARNTPGRIEEKPTPETVENFRRDFETALARVRDFCVPKSMSITMKEYIMSDLKTKLGLPDAEMSRDGLSPNDLTILLTQLWCRDFKEYRGQYPDRSRVQLTASILLYCFSSARTGEVHESTARRSIARQKDGADDNNANLQASAMAACYKHFILTIELVDGIPMLVLTYAREFVKGYWRMKKWEPPVHAFYEVYREEVPLFFNLILFMLPLFSADRAFRHYKSYTEILDEVDSIKLSDLESQSNHVISRIHFRKDLLDTPVFRPFSELNCETSTGRARGADAFGKEFAALGYRSGYEQNVTARACRRWALMETDKKYSQTARMKYASHTEARTFGRSYAHPVCEVDGPATYLNIASRDEHIQNRRSMGIHRNPNLWQSLPAKAEFEFQEREDVMALDTEFAFLSAQLAKADSPEKAHEIHLQRRRVQSQKDKLYLEELKRQREVQQGTQTGSICEQTLFHYRRRAMPERDLLAQILPTKSTIRSSAGRDVMNALEAICSQYHPVTYRSGLRPVHGKFYAHRQWLHLYRCYHERLRQMSVDDFAEFCYECDLWFNNQNEWHQHCQDHLSKPSELLRCDPIIFRNCPVKPGYCPFCLGNTSLGPIRQMEQYLDMSKWKEVLTIGRDHRAFSLKQGQGSLPNALKVCKETGVQEVAVWECSLAENNKAIMEGLQRHQVQGRKMSHVRIMRQTEGSEQSNGIGLVDAALSWSIRARISNWVAAEMR
;
A
#
# COMPACT_ATOMS: atom_id res chain seq x y z
N MET A 1 -39.59 24.25 -50.70
CA MET A 1 -38.48 23.36 -50.27
C MET A 1 -37.92 22.67 -51.50
N PRO A 2 -36.60 22.66 -51.73
CA PRO A 2 -36.03 21.89 -52.83
C PRO A 2 -36.28 20.41 -52.58
N ARG A 3 -36.84 19.70 -53.58
CA ARG A 3 -36.99 18.24 -53.55
C ARG A 3 -35.61 17.64 -53.31
N LYS A 4 -35.43 16.95 -52.18
CA LYS A 4 -34.23 16.13 -51.95
C LYS A 4 -34.07 15.20 -53.16
N LEU A 5 -32.90 15.26 -53.80
CA LEU A 5 -32.49 14.29 -54.82
C LEU A 5 -32.69 12.89 -54.24
N VAL A 6 -33.61 12.13 -54.84
CA VAL A 6 -33.78 10.70 -54.54
C VAL A 6 -32.46 10.04 -54.91
N ALA A 7 -31.87 9.30 -53.98
CA ALA A 7 -30.62 8.59 -54.24
C ALA A 7 -30.80 7.70 -55.47
N ASN A 8 -29.90 7.82 -56.45
CA ASN A 8 -29.96 7.07 -57.69
C ASN A 8 -29.27 5.71 -57.47
N PHE A 9 -30.05 4.64 -57.31
CA PHE A 9 -29.56 3.30 -57.02
C PHE A 9 -29.25 2.52 -58.31
N THR A 10 -28.27 2.99 -59.09
CA THR A 10 -27.88 2.39 -60.39
C THR A 10 -26.63 1.52 -60.33
N CYS A 11 -26.00 1.38 -59.16
CA CYS A 11 -24.80 0.55 -58.99
C CYS A 11 -25.16 -0.93 -59.04
N VAL A 12 -24.63 -1.65 -60.03
CA VAL A 12 -24.71 -3.11 -60.12
C VAL A 12 -23.53 -3.69 -59.35
N ILE A 13 -23.80 -4.53 -58.36
CA ILE A 13 -22.81 -5.23 -57.55
C ILE A 13 -22.64 -6.65 -58.12
N ASN A 14 -21.40 -7.11 -58.29
CA ASN A 14 -21.13 -8.49 -58.65
C ASN A 14 -21.26 -9.38 -57.40
N LEU A 15 -22.27 -10.25 -57.37
CA LEU A 15 -22.48 -11.15 -56.23
C LEU A 15 -21.43 -12.27 -56.14
N ASP A 16 -20.71 -12.54 -57.23
CA ASP A 16 -19.60 -13.53 -57.23
C ASP A 16 -18.39 -13.05 -56.39
N ASP A 17 -18.33 -11.76 -56.04
CA ASP A 17 -17.33 -11.20 -55.12
C ASP A 17 -17.69 -11.45 -53.64
N HIS A 18 -18.82 -12.13 -53.38
CA HIS A 18 -19.31 -12.45 -52.04
C HIS A 18 -19.43 -13.97 -51.86
N ASP A 19 -19.16 -14.45 -50.64
CA ASP A 19 -19.37 -15.86 -50.27
C ASP A 19 -20.36 -15.99 -49.11
N ASP A 20 -20.95 -17.18 -48.97
CA ASP A 20 -21.85 -17.51 -47.86
C ASP A 20 -21.10 -17.78 -46.54
N LYS A 21 -19.80 -17.42 -46.43
CA LYS A 21 -19.06 -17.68 -45.20
C LYS A 21 -19.58 -16.77 -44.11
N GLU A 22 -20.04 -17.38 -43.02
CA GLU A 22 -20.42 -16.64 -41.83
C GLU A 22 -19.23 -15.86 -41.27
N ILE A 23 -19.32 -14.53 -41.29
CA ILE A 23 -18.30 -13.66 -40.72
C ILE A 23 -18.39 -13.72 -39.18
N LYS A 24 -17.58 -14.59 -38.57
CA LYS A 24 -17.48 -14.70 -37.12
C LYS A 24 -16.85 -13.44 -36.51
N ARG A 25 -17.45 -12.91 -35.44
CA ARG A 25 -16.95 -11.72 -34.70
C ARG A 25 -15.46 -11.86 -34.37
N ALA A 26 -14.64 -10.87 -34.77
CA ALA A 26 -13.23 -10.83 -34.40
C ALA A 26 -13.04 -10.76 -32.87
N VAL A 27 -12.05 -11.51 -32.37
CA VAL A 27 -11.70 -11.61 -30.94
C VAL A 27 -10.28 -11.10 -30.70
N LEU A 28 -10.02 -10.55 -29.52
CA LEU A 28 -8.68 -10.08 -29.15
C LEU A 28 -7.71 -11.28 -28.99
N PRO A 29 -6.40 -11.13 -29.25
CA PRO A 29 -5.41 -12.19 -29.11
C PRO A 29 -5.43 -12.92 -27.76
N ARG A 30 -5.65 -12.18 -26.65
CA ARG A 30 -5.79 -12.79 -25.32
C ARG A 30 -7.04 -13.68 -25.19
N THR A 31 -8.13 -13.31 -25.85
CA THR A 31 -9.36 -14.10 -25.88
C THR A 31 -9.16 -15.35 -26.73
N ALA A 32 -8.49 -15.23 -27.88
CA ALA A 32 -8.11 -16.39 -28.70
C ALA A 32 -7.27 -17.40 -27.91
N LYS A 33 -6.20 -16.94 -27.23
CA LYS A 33 -5.39 -17.79 -26.34
C LYS A 33 -6.19 -18.48 -25.24
N LYS A 34 -7.29 -17.87 -24.78
CA LYS A 34 -8.19 -18.47 -23.78
C LYS A 34 -8.97 -19.64 -24.37
N TYR A 35 -9.42 -19.51 -25.62
CA TYR A 35 -10.10 -20.57 -26.38
C TYR A 35 -9.15 -21.70 -26.73
N ASP A 36 -7.92 -21.38 -27.17
CA ASP A 36 -6.91 -22.39 -27.44
C ASP A 36 -6.61 -23.19 -26.17
N ARG A 37 -6.47 -22.51 -25.04
CA ARG A 37 -6.27 -23.16 -23.73
C ARG A 37 -7.44 -24.07 -23.34
N SER A 38 -8.69 -23.69 -23.57
CA SER A 38 -9.82 -24.56 -23.21
C SER A 38 -9.86 -25.83 -24.05
N LEU A 39 -9.51 -25.74 -25.34
CA LEU A 39 -9.37 -26.90 -26.22
C LEU A 39 -8.18 -27.79 -25.81
N MET A 40 -7.01 -27.20 -25.49
CA MET A 40 -5.86 -27.96 -25.00
C MET A 40 -6.18 -28.76 -23.73
N ILE A 41 -6.95 -28.17 -22.80
CA ILE A 41 -7.37 -28.88 -21.58
C ILE A 41 -8.34 -30.02 -21.94
N PHE A 42 -9.20 -29.85 -22.94
CA PHE A 42 -10.09 -30.90 -23.42
C PHE A 42 -9.33 -32.04 -24.10
N ASP A 43 -8.35 -31.74 -24.94
CA ASP A 43 -7.52 -32.77 -25.57
C ASP A 43 -6.74 -33.58 -24.53
N ARG A 44 -6.19 -32.89 -23.52
CA ARG A 44 -5.56 -33.58 -22.39
C ARG A 44 -6.54 -34.44 -21.60
N PHE A 45 -7.79 -34.03 -21.48
CA PHE A 45 -8.83 -34.84 -20.85
C PHE A 45 -9.13 -36.11 -21.66
N LEU A 46 -9.22 -36.01 -22.99
CA LEU A 46 -9.43 -37.17 -23.88
C LEU A 46 -8.26 -38.17 -23.80
N GLU A 47 -7.01 -37.68 -23.77
CA GLU A 47 -5.81 -38.52 -23.59
C GLU A 47 -5.87 -39.35 -22.29
N LEU A 48 -6.36 -38.73 -21.21
CA LEU A 48 -6.45 -39.37 -19.90
C LEU A 48 -7.69 -40.26 -19.73
N HIS A 49 -8.71 -40.11 -20.59
CA HIS A 49 -9.98 -40.82 -20.49
C HIS A 49 -10.37 -41.41 -21.86
N PRO A 50 -9.81 -42.56 -22.26
CA PRO A 50 -10.03 -43.15 -23.58
C PRO A 50 -11.50 -43.47 -23.93
N ALA A 51 -12.38 -43.57 -22.93
CA ALA A 51 -13.81 -43.78 -23.11
C ALA A 51 -14.60 -42.48 -23.41
N ALA A 52 -13.94 -41.32 -23.38
CA ALA A 52 -14.53 -40.02 -23.71
C ALA A 52 -14.58 -39.81 -25.23
N CYS A 53 -15.60 -39.08 -25.72
CA CYS A 53 -15.75 -38.80 -27.14
C CYS A 53 -15.48 -37.33 -27.52
N SER A 54 -15.12 -37.11 -28.78
CA SER A 54 -14.99 -35.79 -29.41
C SER A 54 -15.70 -35.79 -30.76
N PRO A 55 -16.71 -34.93 -31.00
CA PRO A 55 -17.27 -33.94 -30.07
C PRO A 55 -17.89 -34.54 -28.80
N PRO A 56 -17.93 -33.82 -27.68
CA PRO A 56 -18.38 -34.39 -26.41
C PRO A 56 -19.89 -34.65 -26.41
N ASP A 57 -20.28 -35.85 -25.99
CA ASP A 57 -21.65 -36.16 -25.56
C ASP A 57 -21.91 -35.63 -24.13
N ILE A 58 -23.16 -35.73 -23.65
CA ILE A 58 -23.52 -35.23 -22.30
C ILE A 58 -22.65 -35.86 -21.21
N LYS A 59 -22.39 -37.17 -21.30
CA LYS A 59 -21.62 -37.93 -20.31
C LYS A 59 -20.17 -37.44 -20.27
N THR A 60 -19.54 -37.35 -21.44
CA THR A 60 -18.17 -36.86 -21.62
C THR A 60 -18.03 -35.43 -21.13
N TYR A 61 -19.00 -34.58 -21.46
CA TYR A 61 -18.95 -33.17 -21.09
C TYR A 61 -19.08 -32.96 -19.57
N LYS A 62 -19.96 -33.72 -18.89
CA LYS A 62 -20.01 -33.73 -17.42
C LYS A 62 -18.66 -34.13 -16.82
N GLY A 63 -18.08 -35.23 -17.31
CA GLY A 63 -16.75 -35.69 -16.88
C GLY A 63 -15.66 -34.65 -17.11
N PHE A 64 -15.70 -33.94 -18.24
CA PHE A 64 -14.74 -32.88 -18.56
C PHE A 64 -14.86 -31.67 -17.62
N LEU A 65 -16.08 -31.22 -17.32
CA LEU A 65 -16.29 -30.10 -16.39
C LEU A 65 -15.86 -30.48 -14.96
N GLU A 66 -16.09 -31.72 -14.54
CA GLU A 66 -15.57 -32.24 -13.28
C GLU A 66 -14.04 -32.28 -13.28
N PHE A 67 -13.42 -32.78 -14.34
CA PHE A 67 -11.97 -32.79 -14.51
C PHE A 67 -11.39 -31.37 -14.41
N TYR A 68 -11.97 -30.40 -15.12
CA TYR A 68 -11.53 -29.01 -15.03
C TYR A 68 -11.67 -28.45 -13.62
N ALA A 69 -12.82 -28.65 -12.96
CA ALA A 69 -13.08 -28.12 -11.63
C ALA A 69 -12.14 -28.70 -10.56
N ARG A 70 -11.81 -30.00 -10.64
CA ARG A 70 -10.85 -30.66 -9.73
C ARG A 70 -9.41 -30.17 -9.90
N ASN A 71 -9.04 -29.76 -11.12
CA ASN A 71 -7.67 -29.38 -11.45
C ASN A 71 -7.46 -27.85 -11.50
N THR A 72 -8.48 -27.06 -11.18
CA THR A 72 -8.40 -25.60 -11.24
C THR A 72 -8.47 -25.01 -9.84
N PRO A 73 -7.44 -24.31 -9.36
CA PRO A 73 -7.53 -23.61 -8.09
C PRO A 73 -8.50 -22.43 -8.19
N GLY A 74 -9.25 -22.19 -7.11
CA GLY A 74 -10.11 -21.04 -6.98
C GLY A 74 -9.32 -19.75 -6.80
N ARG A 75 -9.99 -18.63 -7.10
CA ARG A 75 -9.44 -17.28 -6.90
C ARG A 75 -9.80 -16.69 -5.53
N ILE A 76 -10.96 -17.06 -5.00
CA ILE A 76 -11.52 -16.52 -3.76
C ILE A 76 -11.24 -17.51 -2.63
N GLU A 77 -11.57 -18.77 -2.87
CA GLU A 77 -11.24 -19.89 -1.99
C GLU A 77 -10.36 -20.90 -2.75
N GLU A 78 -10.00 -22.01 -2.09
CA GLU A 78 -9.15 -23.07 -2.67
C GLU A 78 -9.76 -23.67 -3.94
N LYS A 79 -11.09 -23.83 -3.97
CA LYS A 79 -11.84 -24.41 -5.10
C LYS A 79 -12.49 -23.34 -5.98
N PRO A 80 -12.70 -23.62 -7.27
CA PRO A 80 -13.33 -22.66 -8.18
C PRO A 80 -14.82 -22.54 -7.85
N THR A 81 -15.37 -21.33 -7.99
CA THR A 81 -16.81 -21.11 -7.84
C THR A 81 -17.58 -21.70 -9.04
N PRO A 82 -18.88 -22.02 -8.91
CA PRO A 82 -19.72 -22.41 -10.04
C PRO A 82 -19.66 -21.41 -11.20
N GLU A 83 -19.62 -20.10 -10.91
CA GLU A 83 -19.47 -19.06 -11.94
C GLU A 83 -18.13 -19.15 -12.70
N THR A 84 -17.07 -19.58 -12.03
CA THR A 84 -15.75 -19.79 -12.67
C THR A 84 -15.81 -20.94 -13.67
N VAL A 85 -16.44 -22.05 -13.29
CA VAL A 85 -16.63 -23.22 -14.16
C VAL A 85 -17.59 -22.88 -15.31
N GLU A 86 -18.67 -22.15 -15.04
CA GLU A 86 -19.61 -21.68 -16.07
C GLU A 86 -18.95 -20.74 -17.08
N ASN A 87 -18.07 -19.83 -16.64
CA ASN A 87 -17.31 -18.99 -17.55
C ASN A 87 -16.36 -19.83 -18.43
N PHE A 88 -15.68 -20.83 -17.86
CA PHE A 88 -14.85 -21.76 -18.63
C PHE A 88 -15.68 -22.55 -19.66
N ARG A 89 -16.85 -23.08 -19.26
CA ARG A 89 -17.79 -23.76 -20.15
C ARG A 89 -18.13 -22.90 -21.36
N ARG A 90 -18.50 -21.63 -21.14
CA ARG A 90 -18.82 -20.70 -22.23
C ARG A 90 -17.64 -20.45 -23.17
N ASP A 91 -16.43 -20.33 -22.64
CA ASP A 91 -15.22 -20.18 -23.47
C ASP A 91 -14.93 -21.44 -24.28
N PHE A 92 -15.11 -22.62 -23.68
CA PHE A 92 -14.94 -23.91 -24.34
C PHE A 92 -15.96 -24.12 -25.48
N GLU A 93 -17.25 -23.86 -25.26
CA GLU A 93 -18.26 -23.94 -26.33
C GLU A 93 -17.97 -22.96 -27.46
N THR A 94 -17.53 -21.74 -27.11
CA THR A 94 -17.12 -20.76 -28.11
C THR A 94 -15.90 -21.23 -28.89
N ALA A 95 -14.94 -21.89 -28.22
CA ALA A 95 -13.76 -22.44 -28.86
C ALA A 95 -14.12 -23.59 -29.82
N LEU A 96 -14.97 -24.53 -29.40
CA LEU A 96 -15.47 -25.63 -30.22
C LEU A 96 -16.14 -25.13 -31.51
N ALA A 97 -17.05 -24.16 -31.38
CA ALA A 97 -17.77 -23.59 -32.54
C ALA A 97 -16.84 -22.81 -33.49
N ARG A 98 -15.75 -22.24 -32.97
CA ARG A 98 -14.82 -21.44 -33.80
C ARG A 98 -13.73 -22.27 -34.47
N VAL A 99 -13.20 -23.27 -33.77
CA VAL A 99 -11.98 -24.00 -34.17
C VAL A 99 -12.30 -25.39 -34.71
N ARG A 100 -13.31 -26.07 -34.15
CA ARG A 100 -13.70 -27.44 -34.54
C ARG A 100 -15.04 -27.50 -35.28
N ASP A 101 -15.58 -26.34 -35.62
CA ASP A 101 -16.88 -26.16 -36.28
C ASP A 101 -18.04 -26.94 -35.63
N PHE A 102 -17.96 -27.12 -34.31
CA PHE A 102 -18.98 -27.82 -33.54
C PHE A 102 -19.74 -26.87 -32.63
N CYS A 103 -21.00 -26.61 -32.98
CA CYS A 103 -21.93 -25.85 -32.15
C CYS A 103 -22.62 -26.77 -31.15
N VAL A 104 -22.30 -26.61 -29.86
CA VAL A 104 -22.95 -27.38 -28.79
C VAL A 104 -24.47 -27.11 -28.80
N PRO A 105 -25.33 -28.15 -28.85
CA PRO A 105 -26.77 -27.96 -28.83
C PRO A 105 -27.23 -27.19 -27.59
N LYS A 106 -28.20 -26.28 -27.77
CA LYS A 106 -28.71 -25.43 -26.68
C LYS A 106 -29.22 -26.25 -25.48
N SER A 107 -29.88 -27.38 -25.74
CA SER A 107 -30.32 -28.31 -24.69
C SER A 107 -29.15 -28.84 -23.86
N MET A 108 -28.08 -29.31 -24.50
CA MET A 108 -26.86 -29.76 -23.84
C MET A 108 -26.18 -28.64 -23.05
N SER A 109 -26.09 -27.44 -23.61
CA SER A 109 -25.54 -26.26 -22.95
C SER A 109 -26.30 -25.90 -21.67
N ILE A 110 -27.64 -25.98 -21.69
CA ILE A 110 -28.50 -25.82 -20.51
C ILE A 110 -28.25 -26.94 -19.50
N THR A 111 -28.22 -28.20 -19.94
CA THR A 111 -27.93 -29.34 -19.06
C THR A 111 -26.59 -29.18 -18.33
N MET A 112 -25.55 -28.70 -19.02
CA MET A 112 -24.24 -28.48 -18.39
C MET A 112 -24.26 -27.34 -17.39
N LYS A 113 -24.98 -26.25 -17.67
CA LYS A 113 -25.15 -25.16 -16.73
C LYS A 113 -25.85 -25.62 -15.45
N GLU A 114 -26.96 -26.36 -15.57
CA GLU A 114 -27.67 -26.88 -14.41
C GLU A 114 -26.81 -27.89 -13.63
N TYR A 115 -26.10 -28.78 -14.33
CA TYR A 115 -25.14 -29.71 -13.72
C TYR A 115 -24.04 -28.99 -12.91
N ILE A 116 -23.51 -27.88 -13.41
CA ILE A 116 -22.52 -27.06 -12.69
C ILE A 116 -23.14 -26.49 -11.40
N MET A 117 -24.37 -25.99 -11.47
CA MET A 117 -25.04 -25.33 -10.34
C MET A 117 -25.61 -26.31 -9.30
N SER A 118 -25.88 -27.57 -9.68
CA SER A 118 -26.39 -28.62 -8.81
C SER A 118 -25.35 -29.71 -8.51
N ASP A 119 -25.32 -30.77 -9.29
CA ASP A 119 -24.64 -32.03 -8.98
C ASP A 119 -23.13 -31.82 -8.80
N LEU A 120 -22.50 -31.04 -9.69
CA LEU A 120 -21.07 -30.81 -9.65
C LEU A 120 -20.67 -29.98 -8.43
N LYS A 121 -21.45 -28.94 -8.13
CA LYS A 121 -21.27 -28.11 -6.95
C LYS A 121 -21.34 -28.95 -5.68
N THR A 122 -22.39 -29.77 -5.53
CA THR A 122 -22.57 -30.66 -4.37
C THR A 122 -21.46 -31.70 -4.30
N LYS A 123 -21.14 -32.35 -5.42
CA LYS A 123 -20.14 -33.43 -5.50
C LYS A 123 -18.74 -32.96 -5.12
N LEU A 124 -18.33 -31.77 -5.54
CA LEU A 124 -16.98 -31.24 -5.27
C LEU A 124 -16.94 -30.28 -4.08
N GLY A 125 -18.08 -29.92 -3.51
CA GLY A 125 -18.18 -28.84 -2.52
C GLY A 125 -17.66 -27.52 -3.07
N LEU A 126 -18.16 -27.10 -4.24
CA LEU A 126 -17.77 -25.81 -4.82
C LEU A 126 -18.38 -24.65 -4.03
N PRO A 127 -17.61 -23.61 -3.69
CA PRO A 127 -18.10 -22.53 -2.84
C PRO A 127 -18.97 -21.53 -3.59
N ASP A 128 -19.94 -20.95 -2.89
CA ASP A 128 -20.75 -19.80 -3.34
C ASP A 128 -20.09 -18.46 -2.99
N ALA A 129 -18.78 -18.45 -2.77
CA ALA A 129 -18.06 -17.27 -2.34
C ALA A 129 -18.10 -16.16 -3.39
N GLU A 130 -18.52 -14.96 -2.96
CA GLU A 130 -18.41 -13.74 -3.75
C GLU A 130 -17.39 -12.80 -3.11
N MET A 131 -16.71 -12.00 -3.93
CA MET A 131 -15.94 -10.87 -3.39
C MET A 131 -16.90 -9.87 -2.74
N SER A 132 -16.53 -9.35 -1.57
CA SER A 132 -17.25 -8.25 -0.91
C SER A 132 -17.65 -7.16 -1.91
N ARG A 133 -18.85 -6.61 -1.70
CA ARG A 133 -19.43 -5.54 -2.52
C ARG A 133 -19.22 -4.14 -1.94
N ASP A 134 -18.47 -4.02 -0.85
CA ASP A 134 -18.27 -2.76 -0.16
C ASP A 134 -17.64 -1.69 -1.07
N GLY A 135 -18.08 -0.45 -0.87
CA GLY A 135 -17.61 0.73 -1.56
C GLY A 135 -16.57 1.51 -0.76
N LEU A 136 -15.68 2.23 -1.43
CA LEU A 136 -14.77 3.15 -0.75
C LEU A 136 -15.49 4.48 -0.52
N SER A 137 -15.92 4.74 0.72
CA SER A 137 -16.61 5.98 1.09
C SER A 137 -15.66 7.19 1.17
N PRO A 138 -16.19 8.44 1.21
CA PRO A 138 -15.38 9.62 1.49
C PRO A 138 -14.61 9.51 2.82
N ASN A 139 -15.20 8.90 3.85
CA ASN A 139 -14.52 8.65 5.12
C ASN A 139 -13.35 7.68 4.95
N ASP A 140 -13.53 6.62 4.19
CA ASP A 140 -12.43 5.70 3.87
C ASP A 140 -11.32 6.40 3.08
N LEU A 141 -11.70 7.27 2.13
CA LEU A 141 -10.75 8.09 1.39
C LEU A 141 -9.99 9.04 2.31
N THR A 142 -10.65 9.73 3.25
CA THR A 142 -10.02 10.56 4.29
C THR A 142 -8.97 9.75 5.05
N ILE A 143 -9.34 8.55 5.50
CA ILE A 143 -8.46 7.66 6.26
C ILE A 143 -7.22 7.28 5.44
N LEU A 144 -7.40 6.88 4.19
CA LEU A 144 -6.29 6.48 3.31
C LEU A 144 -5.35 7.63 2.99
N LEU A 145 -5.88 8.82 2.69
CA LEU A 145 -5.07 10.01 2.39
C LEU A 145 -4.39 10.55 3.65
N THR A 146 -5.06 10.52 4.79
CA THR A 146 -4.46 10.86 6.09
C THR A 146 -3.34 9.89 6.42
N GLN A 147 -3.53 8.58 6.21
CA GLN A 147 -2.45 7.63 6.37
C GLN A 147 -1.29 8.00 5.45
N LEU A 148 -1.55 8.06 4.14
CA LEU A 148 -0.54 8.28 3.11
C LEU A 148 0.33 9.51 3.39
N TRP A 149 -0.28 10.63 3.76
CA TRP A 149 0.42 11.90 3.91
C TRP A 149 0.86 12.20 5.35
N CYS A 150 0.10 11.77 6.36
CA CYS A 150 0.26 12.24 7.74
C CYS A 150 0.73 11.18 8.72
N ARG A 151 0.87 9.90 8.31
CA ARG A 151 1.21 8.79 9.22
C ARG A 151 2.08 7.71 8.61
N ASP A 152 2.06 7.57 7.29
CA ASP A 152 2.70 6.47 6.61
C ASP A 152 4.22 6.58 6.76
N PHE A 153 4.92 5.51 7.09
CA PHE A 153 6.39 5.53 7.09
C PHE A 153 6.94 4.96 5.77
N LYS A 154 6.11 4.39 4.89
CA LYS A 154 6.55 3.69 3.68
C LYS A 154 7.49 4.53 2.82
N GLU A 155 8.61 3.89 2.48
CA GLU A 155 9.56 4.38 1.50
C GLU A 155 9.27 3.74 0.13
N TYR A 156 9.07 4.59 -0.87
CA TYR A 156 8.91 4.16 -2.24
C TYR A 156 10.28 3.87 -2.85
N ARG A 157 10.36 2.87 -3.74
CA ARG A 157 11.60 2.54 -4.46
C ARG A 157 11.70 3.38 -5.75
N GLY A 158 12.92 3.63 -6.22
CA GLY A 158 13.19 4.30 -7.50
C GLY A 158 13.88 5.66 -7.36
N GLN A 159 14.14 6.32 -8.49
CA GLN A 159 14.84 7.61 -8.54
C GLN A 159 13.95 8.80 -8.10
N TYR A 160 12.63 8.66 -8.14
CA TYR A 160 11.70 9.70 -7.67
C TYR A 160 10.68 9.09 -6.71
N PRO A 161 11.13 8.59 -5.55
CA PRO A 161 10.31 7.78 -4.67
C PRO A 161 9.03 8.52 -4.26
N ASP A 162 9.13 9.78 -3.84
CA ASP A 162 7.97 10.54 -3.38
C ASP A 162 7.01 10.96 -4.51
N ARG A 163 7.48 11.04 -5.75
CA ARG A 163 6.59 11.20 -6.91
C ARG A 163 5.57 10.07 -7.02
N SER A 164 5.93 8.86 -6.61
CA SER A 164 5.01 7.71 -6.60
C SER A 164 3.80 7.96 -5.70
N ARG A 165 3.99 8.67 -4.58
CA ARG A 165 2.96 9.04 -3.62
C ARG A 165 1.97 10.06 -4.20
N VAL A 166 2.49 11.05 -4.92
CA VAL A 166 1.69 12.05 -5.64
C VAL A 166 0.86 11.37 -6.73
N GLN A 167 1.50 10.52 -7.55
CA GLN A 167 0.79 9.75 -8.60
C GLN A 167 -0.23 8.77 -8.02
N LEU A 168 0.05 8.16 -6.86
CA LEU A 168 -0.91 7.30 -6.17
C LEU A 168 -2.14 8.09 -5.73
N THR A 169 -1.95 9.27 -5.12
CA THR A 169 -3.05 10.15 -4.70
C THR A 169 -3.89 10.59 -5.88
N ALA A 170 -3.25 11.14 -6.93
CA ALA A 170 -3.93 11.56 -8.16
C ALA A 170 -4.71 10.41 -8.81
N SER A 171 -4.14 9.20 -8.83
CA SER A 171 -4.83 8.00 -9.35
C SER A 171 -6.06 7.62 -8.53
N ILE A 172 -5.95 7.62 -7.19
CA ILE A 172 -7.07 7.28 -6.29
C ILE A 172 -8.22 8.28 -6.51
N LEU A 173 -7.93 9.58 -6.50
CA LEU A 173 -8.92 10.64 -6.74
C LEU A 173 -9.54 10.49 -8.13
N LEU A 174 -8.73 10.24 -9.16
CA LEU A 174 -9.23 10.01 -10.52
C LEU A 174 -10.21 8.82 -10.59
N TYR A 175 -9.95 7.72 -9.87
CA TYR A 175 -10.88 6.60 -9.79
C TYR A 175 -12.16 6.93 -9.02
N CYS A 176 -12.05 7.62 -7.89
CA CYS A 176 -13.20 8.06 -7.09
C CYS A 176 -14.12 8.98 -7.88
N PHE A 177 -13.57 9.90 -8.67
CA PHE A 177 -14.35 10.95 -9.32
C PHE A 177 -14.83 10.60 -10.74
N SER A 178 -14.19 9.64 -11.42
CA SER A 178 -14.59 9.24 -12.79
C SER A 178 -15.30 7.88 -12.86
N SER A 179 -15.32 7.12 -11.77
CA SER A 179 -15.66 5.69 -11.73
C SER A 179 -14.81 4.79 -12.63
N ALA A 180 -13.71 5.26 -13.22
CA ALA A 180 -12.95 4.50 -14.21
C ALA A 180 -12.58 3.07 -13.75
N ARG A 181 -12.53 2.12 -14.69
CA ARG A 181 -11.95 0.80 -14.40
C ARG A 181 -10.43 0.91 -14.34
N THR A 182 -9.76 0.05 -13.59
CA THR A 182 -8.31 0.15 -13.40
C THR A 182 -7.55 0.22 -14.73
N GLY A 183 -7.94 -0.63 -15.70
CA GLY A 183 -7.33 -0.66 -17.02
C GLY A 183 -7.54 0.60 -17.86
N GLU A 184 -8.51 1.46 -17.56
CA GLU A 184 -8.78 2.67 -18.35
C GLU A 184 -7.76 3.79 -18.04
N VAL A 185 -7.24 3.80 -16.82
CA VAL A 185 -6.21 4.77 -16.36
C VAL A 185 -4.81 4.16 -16.45
N HIS A 186 -4.65 2.90 -16.05
CA HIS A 186 -3.39 2.18 -16.00
C HIS A 186 -3.33 1.06 -17.06
N GLU A 187 -2.14 0.67 -17.49
CA GLU A 187 -1.99 -0.35 -18.54
C GLU A 187 -2.60 -1.69 -18.11
N SER A 188 -3.63 -2.14 -18.84
CA SER A 188 -4.29 -3.42 -18.58
C SER A 188 -3.39 -4.59 -18.95
N THR A 189 -3.27 -5.58 -18.06
CA THR A 189 -2.60 -6.86 -18.35
C THR A 189 -3.26 -7.61 -19.50
N ALA A 190 -4.52 -7.29 -19.81
CA ALA A 190 -5.23 -7.87 -20.96
C ALA A 190 -4.77 -7.32 -22.32
N ARG A 191 -4.15 -6.14 -22.34
CA ARG A 191 -3.78 -5.40 -23.56
C ARG A 191 -2.27 -5.23 -23.75
N ARG A 192 -1.48 -5.55 -22.73
CA ARG A 192 -0.02 -5.42 -22.70
C ARG A 192 0.70 -6.08 -23.90
N SER A 193 0.21 -7.23 -24.40
CA SER A 193 0.84 -7.89 -25.56
C SER A 193 0.58 -7.17 -26.87
N ILE A 194 -0.59 -6.54 -27.02
CA ILE A 194 -0.98 -5.81 -28.25
C ILE A 194 -0.23 -4.47 -28.30
N ALA A 195 -0.13 -3.78 -27.16
CA ALA A 195 0.63 -2.53 -27.05
C ALA A 195 2.12 -2.69 -27.41
N ARG A 196 2.66 -3.91 -27.29
CA ARG A 196 4.08 -4.26 -27.53
C ARG A 196 4.31 -5.07 -28.81
N GLN A 197 3.25 -5.44 -29.54
CA GLN A 197 3.35 -6.20 -30.80
C GLN A 197 3.49 -5.30 -32.05
N LYS A 198 3.37 -3.98 -31.91
CA LYS A 198 3.67 -3.04 -33.00
C LYS A 198 5.15 -3.00 -33.38
N ASP A 199 6.02 -3.70 -32.65
CA ASP A 199 7.47 -3.68 -32.81
C ASP A 199 8.02 -4.81 -33.71
N GLY A 200 7.17 -5.53 -34.46
CA GLY A 200 7.58 -6.74 -35.21
C GLY A 200 7.09 -6.87 -36.65
N ALA A 201 6.59 -5.80 -37.26
CA ALA A 201 6.30 -5.79 -38.69
C ALA A 201 7.25 -4.82 -39.39
N ASP A 202 7.99 -5.34 -40.37
CA ASP A 202 8.85 -4.61 -41.28
C ASP A 202 8.11 -3.40 -41.88
N ASP A 203 8.32 -2.23 -41.31
CA ASP A 203 8.08 -0.96 -41.99
C ASP A 203 9.11 0.04 -41.47
N ASN A 204 10.14 0.28 -42.28
CA ASN A 204 11.35 1.04 -41.97
C ASN A 204 11.13 2.56 -41.82
N ASN A 205 9.97 2.99 -41.29
CA ASN A 205 9.76 4.38 -40.88
C ASN A 205 8.63 4.60 -39.84
N ALA A 206 8.21 3.57 -39.10
CA ALA A 206 7.23 3.74 -38.02
C ALA A 206 7.94 3.95 -36.66
N ASN A 207 7.90 5.18 -36.16
CA ASN A 207 8.37 5.61 -34.85
C ASN A 207 8.27 4.53 -33.76
N LEU A 208 9.41 4.24 -33.11
CA LEU A 208 9.54 3.58 -31.83
C LEU A 208 8.61 4.22 -30.78
N GLN A 209 7.38 3.74 -30.62
CA GLN A 209 6.55 4.01 -29.45
C GLN A 209 5.48 2.93 -29.34
N ALA A 210 5.69 1.98 -28.43
CA ALA A 210 4.61 1.19 -27.87
C ALA A 210 3.55 2.16 -27.32
N SER A 211 2.49 2.44 -28.08
CA SER A 211 1.45 3.39 -27.66
C SER A 211 0.78 2.83 -26.40
N ALA A 212 1.13 3.40 -25.25
CA ALA A 212 0.61 2.94 -23.98
C ALA A 212 -0.92 3.11 -23.94
N MET A 213 -1.63 1.99 -23.79
CA MET A 213 -3.10 1.97 -23.70
C MET A 213 -3.55 2.32 -22.27
N ALA A 214 -3.27 3.56 -21.86
CA ALA A 214 -3.45 4.11 -20.52
C ALA A 214 -3.71 5.63 -20.57
N ALA A 215 -3.90 6.28 -19.42
CA ALA A 215 -4.09 7.74 -19.38
C ALA A 215 -2.79 8.50 -19.74
N CYS A 216 -2.72 8.95 -21.00
CA CYS A 216 -1.71 9.87 -21.53
C CYS A 216 -2.16 11.34 -21.50
N TYR A 217 -1.22 12.27 -21.67
CA TYR A 217 -1.48 13.73 -21.67
C TYR A 217 -2.56 14.16 -22.67
N LYS A 218 -2.64 13.53 -23.84
CA LYS A 218 -3.67 13.83 -24.87
C LYS A 218 -5.12 13.66 -24.39
N HIS A 219 -5.34 12.86 -23.35
CA HIS A 219 -6.67 12.62 -22.81
C HIS A 219 -7.08 13.68 -21.78
N PHE A 220 -6.17 14.58 -21.41
CA PHE A 220 -6.43 15.66 -20.48
C PHE A 220 -6.53 16.99 -21.23
N ILE A 221 -7.47 17.82 -20.81
CA ILE A 221 -7.65 19.19 -21.30
C ILE A 221 -7.73 20.08 -20.07
N LEU A 222 -6.81 21.03 -19.95
CA LEU A 222 -6.82 22.03 -18.89
C LEU A 222 -7.27 23.37 -19.46
N THR A 223 -8.27 23.97 -18.84
CA THR A 223 -8.89 25.24 -19.25
C THR A 223 -9.03 26.17 -18.06
N ILE A 224 -9.03 27.48 -18.35
CA ILE A 224 -9.53 28.50 -17.44
C ILE A 224 -10.97 28.79 -17.87
N GLU A 225 -11.92 28.62 -16.95
CA GLU A 225 -13.35 28.76 -17.23
C GLU A 225 -14.01 29.72 -16.23
N LEU A 226 -15.03 30.45 -16.68
CA LEU A 226 -15.91 31.24 -15.83
C LEU A 226 -17.12 30.37 -15.46
N VAL A 227 -17.12 29.84 -14.24
CA VAL A 227 -18.17 28.95 -13.73
C VAL A 227 -18.89 29.64 -12.58
N ASP A 228 -20.20 29.85 -12.71
CA ASP A 228 -21.02 30.59 -11.73
C ASP A 228 -20.40 31.95 -11.32
N GLY A 229 -19.80 32.66 -12.29
CA GLY A 229 -19.15 33.96 -12.06
C GLY A 229 -17.76 33.87 -11.40
N ILE A 230 -17.18 32.68 -11.28
CA ILE A 230 -15.86 32.47 -10.67
C ILE A 230 -14.89 31.95 -11.74
N PRO A 231 -13.80 32.70 -12.05
CA PRO A 231 -12.70 32.19 -12.85
C PRO A 231 -11.99 31.07 -12.10
N MET A 232 -11.88 29.90 -12.71
CA MET A 232 -11.24 28.74 -12.08
C MET A 232 -10.63 27.78 -13.11
N LEU A 233 -9.70 26.95 -12.65
CA LEU A 233 -9.18 25.86 -13.47
C LEU A 233 -10.19 24.71 -13.58
N VAL A 234 -10.35 24.21 -14.81
CA VAL A 234 -11.12 23.00 -15.12
C VAL A 234 -10.22 22.00 -15.85
N LEU A 235 -10.10 20.80 -15.28
CA LEU A 235 -9.38 19.68 -15.86
C LEU A 235 -10.39 18.65 -16.38
N THR A 236 -10.42 18.46 -17.68
CA THR A 236 -11.24 17.44 -18.33
C THR A 236 -10.42 16.19 -18.63
N TYR A 237 -10.96 15.01 -18.35
CA TYR A 237 -10.38 13.70 -18.68
C TYR A 237 -11.31 12.88 -19.59
N ALA A 238 -10.83 12.57 -20.79
CA ALA A 238 -11.50 11.69 -21.74
C ALA A 238 -11.10 10.22 -21.52
N ARG A 239 -12.05 9.35 -21.17
CA ARG A 239 -11.80 7.92 -20.94
C ARG A 239 -11.80 7.13 -22.25
N GLU A 240 -10.77 7.32 -23.06
CA GLU A 240 -10.65 6.66 -24.37
C GLU A 240 -10.70 5.12 -24.25
N PHE A 241 -9.97 4.54 -23.30
CA PHE A 241 -9.73 3.09 -23.25
C PHE A 241 -10.78 2.26 -22.50
N VAL A 242 -12.04 2.70 -22.52
CA VAL A 242 -13.19 1.95 -21.94
C VAL A 242 -13.34 0.55 -22.53
N LYS A 243 -14.08 -0.33 -21.84
CA LYS A 243 -14.34 -1.68 -22.32
C LYS A 243 -15.07 -1.64 -23.67
N GLY A 244 -14.44 -2.18 -24.72
CA GLY A 244 -15.00 -2.18 -26.07
C GLY A 244 -14.73 -0.92 -26.89
N TYR A 245 -13.82 -0.05 -26.45
CA TYR A 245 -13.56 1.26 -27.07
C TYR A 245 -13.30 1.22 -28.59
N TRP A 246 -12.65 0.18 -29.12
CA TRP A 246 -12.34 0.05 -30.55
C TRP A 246 -13.57 -0.07 -31.45
N ARG A 247 -14.76 -0.25 -30.86
CA ARG A 247 -16.05 -0.29 -31.56
C ARG A 247 -16.88 0.97 -31.33
N MET A 248 -16.43 1.84 -30.43
CA MET A 248 -17.16 3.04 -30.06
C MET A 248 -16.87 4.15 -31.05
N LYS A 249 -17.88 4.97 -31.33
CA LYS A 249 -17.69 6.23 -32.03
C LYS A 249 -16.91 7.19 -31.13
N LYS A 250 -16.16 8.12 -31.71
CA LYS A 250 -15.28 9.05 -31.00
C LYS A 250 -15.96 9.82 -29.84
N TRP A 251 -17.25 10.10 -29.93
CA TRP A 251 -18.03 10.86 -28.94
C TRP A 251 -18.71 9.99 -27.86
N GLU A 252 -18.72 8.66 -28.02
CA GLU A 252 -19.39 7.73 -27.09
C GLU A 252 -18.67 7.53 -25.75
N PRO A 253 -17.32 7.50 -25.67
CA PRO A 253 -16.61 7.42 -24.40
C PRO A 253 -17.00 8.56 -23.44
N PRO A 254 -16.98 8.31 -22.12
CA PRO A 254 -17.28 9.33 -21.14
C PRO A 254 -16.13 10.33 -20.99
N VAL A 255 -16.51 11.57 -20.75
CA VAL A 255 -15.63 12.70 -20.47
C VAL A 255 -16.02 13.24 -19.10
N HIS A 256 -15.04 13.45 -18.23
CA HIS A 256 -15.25 13.91 -16.87
C HIS A 256 -14.54 15.24 -16.67
N ALA A 257 -15.24 16.25 -16.15
CA ALA A 257 -14.66 17.51 -15.76
C ALA A 257 -14.41 17.52 -14.24
N PHE A 258 -13.25 18.01 -13.84
CA PHE A 258 -12.86 18.29 -12.47
C PHE A 258 -12.53 19.77 -12.38
N TYR A 259 -12.89 20.42 -11.28
CA TYR A 259 -12.76 21.86 -11.13
C TYR A 259 -12.08 22.21 -9.82
N GLU A 260 -11.45 23.38 -9.81
CA GLU A 260 -10.56 23.83 -8.74
C GLU A 260 -11.32 24.28 -7.48
N VAL A 261 -12.39 25.06 -7.65
CA VAL A 261 -13.13 25.67 -6.55
C VAL A 261 -14.42 24.91 -6.29
N TYR A 262 -14.44 24.10 -5.23
CA TYR A 262 -15.64 23.39 -4.81
C TYR A 262 -16.63 24.31 -4.10
N ARG A 263 -17.93 24.00 -4.21
CA ARG A 263 -19.00 24.74 -3.50
C ARG A 263 -18.97 24.53 -1.98
N GLU A 264 -18.34 23.44 -1.54
CA GLU A 264 -18.17 23.11 -0.13
C GLU A 264 -16.68 23.12 0.22
N GLU A 265 -16.37 23.62 1.41
CA GLU A 265 -15.01 23.55 1.93
C GLU A 265 -14.66 22.10 2.31
N VAL A 266 -13.72 21.56 1.54
CA VAL A 266 -13.17 20.22 1.75
C VAL A 266 -11.66 20.29 1.98
N PRO A 267 -11.07 19.29 2.66
CA PRO A 267 -9.63 19.20 2.78
C PRO A 267 -8.90 19.28 1.43
N LEU A 268 -7.76 19.95 1.39
CA LEU A 268 -6.95 20.13 0.17
C LEU A 268 -6.64 18.82 -0.53
N PHE A 269 -6.38 17.73 0.21
CA PHE A 269 -6.07 16.43 -0.40
C PHE A 269 -7.20 15.80 -1.24
N PHE A 270 -8.42 16.37 -1.25
CA PHE A 270 -9.51 15.90 -2.11
C PHE A 270 -9.54 16.60 -3.47
N ASN A 271 -8.74 17.65 -3.65
CA ASN A 271 -8.69 18.34 -4.92
C ASN A 271 -7.75 17.62 -5.90
N LEU A 272 -8.30 17.06 -6.98
CA LEU A 272 -7.50 16.35 -7.98
C LEU A 272 -6.52 17.28 -8.71
N ILE A 273 -6.89 18.53 -8.97
CA ILE A 273 -6.06 19.50 -9.71
C ILE A 273 -4.79 19.81 -8.89
N LEU A 274 -4.90 19.90 -7.57
CA LEU A 274 -3.78 20.09 -6.64
C LEU A 274 -2.66 19.06 -6.81
N PHE A 275 -2.97 17.81 -7.20
CA PHE A 275 -1.94 16.79 -7.44
C PHE A 275 -1.54 16.67 -8.91
N MET A 276 -2.45 16.95 -9.84
CA MET A 276 -2.18 16.84 -11.28
C MET A 276 -1.32 17.98 -11.80
N LEU A 277 -1.55 19.21 -11.33
CA LEU A 277 -0.86 20.40 -11.82
C LEU A 277 0.65 20.40 -11.48
N PRO A 278 1.09 20.05 -10.26
CA PRO A 278 2.51 19.86 -9.95
C PRO A 278 3.14 18.70 -10.74
N LEU A 279 2.40 17.61 -11.00
CA LEU A 279 2.89 16.51 -11.84
C LEU A 279 3.14 16.95 -13.28
N PHE A 280 2.26 17.77 -13.83
CA PHE A 280 2.40 18.34 -15.17
C PHE A 280 3.55 19.33 -15.24
N SER A 281 3.68 20.19 -14.23
CA SER A 281 4.77 21.16 -14.10
C SER A 281 6.14 20.47 -13.98
N ALA A 282 6.25 19.45 -13.12
CA ALA A 282 7.47 18.66 -12.94
C ALA A 282 7.90 17.90 -14.21
N ASP A 283 6.97 17.60 -15.12
CA ASP A 283 7.27 17.03 -16.44
C ASP A 283 7.54 18.09 -17.52
N ARG A 284 7.50 19.36 -17.15
CA ARG A 284 7.54 20.51 -18.06
C ARG A 284 6.51 20.35 -19.16
N ALA A 285 5.31 19.90 -18.80
CA ALA A 285 4.33 19.41 -19.78
C ALA A 285 3.62 20.53 -20.52
N PHE A 286 3.58 21.74 -19.95
CA PHE A 286 2.92 22.89 -20.55
C PHE A 286 3.71 23.44 -21.73
N ARG A 287 3.01 23.88 -22.77
CA ARG A 287 3.61 24.40 -24.00
C ARG A 287 4.01 25.87 -23.89
N HIS A 288 3.21 26.66 -23.19
CA HIS A 288 3.32 28.12 -23.14
C HIS A 288 3.68 28.65 -21.75
N TYR A 289 3.66 27.79 -20.74
CA TYR A 289 3.94 28.13 -19.34
C TYR A 289 5.15 27.34 -18.86
N LYS A 290 6.01 27.96 -18.06
CA LYS A 290 7.17 27.30 -17.45
C LYS A 290 6.80 26.53 -16.19
N SER A 291 5.80 27.02 -15.47
CA SER A 291 5.33 26.42 -14.22
C SER A 291 3.82 26.55 -14.08
N TYR A 292 3.25 25.82 -13.11
CA TYR A 292 1.86 26.03 -12.74
C TYR A 292 1.61 27.38 -12.05
N THR A 293 2.63 28.02 -11.48
CA THR A 293 2.50 29.32 -10.81
C THR A 293 2.08 30.39 -11.79
N GLU A 294 2.69 30.42 -12.98
CA GLU A 294 2.31 31.35 -14.07
C GLU A 294 0.83 31.16 -14.48
N ILE A 295 0.34 29.92 -14.47
CA ILE A 295 -1.07 29.60 -14.74
C ILE A 295 -1.97 30.16 -13.64
N LEU A 296 -1.64 29.94 -12.37
CA LEU A 296 -2.45 30.45 -11.25
C LEU A 296 -2.44 31.98 -11.20
N ASP A 297 -1.30 32.60 -11.50
CA ASP A 297 -1.18 34.06 -11.56
C ASP A 297 -1.99 34.65 -12.72
N GLU A 298 -2.07 33.96 -13.88
CA GLU A 298 -2.99 34.32 -14.95
C GLU A 298 -4.44 34.26 -14.47
N VAL A 299 -4.86 33.17 -13.82
CA VAL A 299 -6.22 33.02 -13.28
C VAL A 299 -6.55 34.14 -12.29
N ASP A 300 -5.62 34.49 -11.40
CA ASP A 300 -5.80 35.55 -10.40
C ASP A 300 -5.82 36.96 -11.01
N SER A 301 -5.20 37.15 -12.18
CA SER A 301 -5.19 38.44 -12.89
C SER A 301 -6.49 38.76 -13.64
N ILE A 302 -7.39 37.79 -13.81
CA ILE A 302 -8.64 37.94 -14.56
C ILE A 302 -9.60 38.87 -13.79
N LYS A 303 -9.93 40.01 -14.40
CA LYS A 303 -10.93 40.93 -13.87
C LYS A 303 -12.32 40.56 -14.39
N LEU A 304 -13.28 40.43 -13.48
CA LEU A 304 -14.66 40.10 -13.82
C LEU A 304 -15.32 41.13 -14.75
N SER A 305 -14.96 42.42 -14.61
CA SER A 305 -15.41 43.50 -15.49
C SER A 305 -15.11 43.26 -16.97
N ASP A 306 -14.01 42.57 -17.25
CA ASP A 306 -13.53 42.35 -18.61
C ASP A 306 -14.29 41.19 -19.29
N LEU A 307 -15.08 40.44 -18.51
CA LEU A 307 -15.83 39.26 -18.93
C LEU A 307 -17.34 39.52 -19.05
N GLU A 308 -17.85 40.67 -18.58
CA GLU A 308 -19.28 41.03 -18.64
C GLU A 308 -19.83 41.10 -20.08
N SER A 309 -18.95 41.21 -21.08
CA SER A 309 -19.30 41.25 -22.51
C SER A 309 -19.07 39.91 -23.25
N GLN A 310 -18.48 38.90 -22.60
CA GLN A 310 -18.15 37.62 -23.23
C GLN A 310 -19.23 36.57 -22.95
N SER A 311 -19.84 36.04 -24.01
CA SER A 311 -20.77 34.91 -23.93
C SER A 311 -20.08 33.55 -23.78
N ASN A 312 -18.73 33.51 -23.83
CA ASN A 312 -17.95 32.29 -23.74
C ASN A 312 -17.60 31.97 -22.28
N HIS A 313 -18.04 30.79 -21.82
CA HIS A 313 -17.70 30.26 -20.50
C HIS A 313 -16.26 29.73 -20.38
N VAL A 314 -15.56 29.51 -21.50
CA VAL A 314 -14.15 29.10 -21.53
C VAL A 314 -13.30 30.31 -21.90
N ILE A 315 -12.46 30.77 -20.97
CA ILE A 315 -11.62 31.95 -21.12
C ILE A 315 -10.36 31.60 -21.92
N SER A 316 -9.64 30.56 -21.49
CA SER A 316 -8.41 30.14 -22.17
C SER A 316 -8.18 28.62 -22.04
N ARG A 317 -7.40 28.07 -22.96
CA ARG A 317 -7.00 26.67 -22.96
C ARG A 317 -5.50 26.54 -22.79
N ILE A 318 -5.10 25.78 -21.78
CA ILE A 318 -3.69 25.50 -21.50
C ILE A 318 -3.27 24.27 -22.30
N HIS A 319 -2.34 24.48 -23.23
CA HIS A 319 -1.87 23.43 -24.13
C HIS A 319 -0.69 22.66 -23.54
N PHE A 320 -0.74 21.32 -23.62
CA PHE A 320 0.42 20.48 -23.38
C PHE A 320 1.36 20.47 -24.59
N ARG A 321 2.65 20.17 -24.36
CA ARG A 321 3.63 20.00 -25.44
C ARG A 321 3.24 18.84 -26.35
N LYS A 322 3.44 19.01 -27.66
CA LYS A 322 3.00 18.05 -28.68
C LYS A 322 3.72 16.70 -28.58
N ASP A 323 5.01 16.72 -28.22
CA ASP A 323 5.85 15.54 -28.04
C ASP A 323 5.45 14.67 -26.85
N LEU A 324 4.70 15.21 -25.87
CA LEU A 324 4.26 14.49 -24.69
C LEU A 324 2.86 13.90 -24.78
N LEU A 325 2.10 14.21 -25.84
CA LEU A 325 0.68 13.85 -25.95
C LEU A 325 0.42 12.34 -25.78
N ASP A 326 1.28 11.50 -26.35
CA ASP A 326 1.18 10.03 -26.25
C ASP A 326 1.92 9.45 -25.03
N THR A 327 2.60 10.29 -24.23
CA THR A 327 3.29 9.86 -23.01
C THR A 327 2.30 9.61 -21.87
N PRO A 328 2.38 8.46 -21.17
CA PRO A 328 1.58 8.21 -19.97
C PRO A 328 1.86 9.19 -18.84
N VAL A 329 0.80 9.68 -18.21
CA VAL A 329 0.91 10.50 -16.97
C VAL A 329 1.38 9.62 -15.81
N PHE A 330 0.88 8.37 -15.74
CA PHE A 330 1.24 7.40 -14.71
C PHE A 330 2.25 6.38 -15.25
N ARG A 331 3.52 6.55 -14.89
CA ARG A 331 4.66 5.76 -15.38
C ARG A 331 5.10 4.66 -14.40
N PRO A 332 5.79 3.60 -14.88
CA PRO A 332 6.39 2.58 -14.01
C PRO A 332 7.26 3.22 -12.92
N PHE A 333 7.34 2.58 -11.74
CA PHE A 333 8.15 3.09 -10.61
C PHE A 333 9.64 3.27 -10.94
N SER A 334 10.15 2.55 -11.94
CA SER A 334 11.52 2.67 -12.44
C SER A 334 11.71 3.76 -13.50
N GLU A 335 10.64 4.38 -14.00
CA GLU A 335 10.66 5.34 -15.12
C GLU A 335 9.84 6.59 -14.77
N LEU A 336 10.00 7.07 -13.54
CA LEU A 336 9.22 8.21 -13.07
C LEU A 336 9.66 9.54 -13.66
N ASN A 337 10.89 9.65 -14.18
CA ASN A 337 11.31 10.81 -14.97
C ASN A 337 10.70 10.74 -16.37
N CYS A 338 10.11 11.84 -16.82
CA CYS A 338 9.53 11.97 -18.15
C CYS A 338 10.59 11.88 -19.25
N GLU A 339 11.72 12.56 -19.05
CA GLU A 339 12.77 12.70 -20.07
C GLU A 339 13.46 11.37 -20.38
N THR A 340 13.50 10.45 -19.41
CA THR A 340 14.12 9.11 -19.56
C THR A 340 13.09 7.99 -19.63
N SER A 341 11.80 8.32 -19.79
CA SER A 341 10.72 7.34 -19.86
C SER A 341 10.77 6.60 -21.19
N THR A 342 10.57 5.28 -21.19
CA THR A 342 10.49 4.51 -22.44
C THR A 342 9.08 4.56 -23.07
N GLY A 343 8.24 5.51 -22.63
CA GLY A 343 6.83 5.60 -23.02
C GLY A 343 5.91 4.57 -22.35
N ARG A 344 6.42 3.76 -21.41
CA ARG A 344 5.61 2.74 -20.73
C ARG A 344 4.67 3.37 -19.72
N ALA A 345 3.48 2.79 -19.60
CA ALA A 345 2.53 3.11 -18.55
C ALA A 345 2.68 2.16 -17.35
N ARG A 346 2.32 2.65 -16.16
CA ARG A 346 2.19 1.81 -14.97
C ARG A 346 1.11 0.77 -15.19
N GLY A 347 1.42 -0.49 -14.86
CA GLY A 347 0.48 -1.59 -14.98
C GLY A 347 -0.64 -1.52 -13.93
N ALA A 348 -1.85 -1.91 -14.33
CA ALA A 348 -3.02 -1.96 -13.45
C ALA A 348 -2.81 -2.85 -12.21
N ASP A 349 -2.07 -3.96 -12.38
CA ASP A 349 -1.68 -4.86 -11.27
C ASP A 349 -0.72 -4.18 -10.28
N ALA A 350 0.25 -3.42 -10.79
CA ALA A 350 1.21 -2.70 -9.95
C ALA A 350 0.52 -1.61 -9.13
N PHE A 351 -0.39 -0.85 -9.74
CA PHE A 351 -1.24 0.10 -9.02
C PHE A 351 -2.12 -0.62 -7.98
N GLY A 352 -2.78 -1.72 -8.36
CA GLY A 352 -3.67 -2.47 -7.46
C GLY A 352 -2.95 -2.98 -6.20
N LYS A 353 -1.74 -3.51 -6.35
CA LYS A 353 -0.88 -3.94 -5.23
C LYS A 353 -0.49 -2.77 -4.33
N GLU A 354 -0.10 -1.64 -4.92
CA GLU A 354 0.27 -0.45 -4.16
C GLU A 354 -0.91 0.13 -3.37
N PHE A 355 -2.09 0.15 -3.98
CA PHE A 355 -3.31 0.66 -3.35
C PHE A 355 -3.80 -0.27 -2.23
N ALA A 356 -3.76 -1.58 -2.45
CA ALA A 356 -4.05 -2.59 -1.43
C ALA A 356 -3.08 -2.46 -0.23
N ALA A 357 -1.78 -2.32 -0.51
CA ALA A 357 -0.78 -2.13 0.53
C ALA A 357 -1.06 -0.87 1.38
N LEU A 358 -1.51 0.24 0.77
CA LEU A 358 -1.94 1.42 1.51
C LEU A 358 -3.14 1.09 2.42
N GLY A 359 -4.15 0.37 1.93
CA GLY A 359 -5.28 -0.09 2.74
C GLY A 359 -4.84 -0.92 3.96
N TYR A 360 -3.92 -1.86 3.78
CA TYR A 360 -3.37 -2.64 4.89
C TYR A 360 -2.63 -1.78 5.91
N ARG A 361 -1.90 -0.75 5.46
CA ARG A 361 -1.29 0.25 6.34
C ARG A 361 -2.30 1.28 6.87
N SER A 362 -3.58 1.20 6.55
CA SER A 362 -4.62 2.06 7.13
C SER A 362 -5.55 1.31 8.08
N GLY A 363 -5.24 0.04 8.36
CA GLY A 363 -6.01 -0.84 9.23
C GLY A 363 -7.14 -1.60 8.53
N TYR A 364 -7.17 -1.66 7.19
CA TYR A 364 -8.15 -2.49 6.48
C TYR A 364 -7.68 -3.95 6.43
N GLU A 365 -8.57 -4.87 6.79
CA GLU A 365 -8.34 -6.33 6.73
C GLU A 365 -8.49 -6.86 5.30
N GLN A 366 -9.30 -6.18 4.50
CA GLN A 366 -9.56 -6.51 3.10
C GLN A 366 -8.88 -5.53 2.15
N ASN A 367 -8.59 -6.00 0.93
CA ASN A 367 -7.99 -5.19 -0.11
C ASN A 367 -8.89 -4.00 -0.49
N VAL A 368 -8.37 -2.80 -0.31
CA VAL A 368 -8.93 -1.60 -0.94
C VAL A 368 -8.61 -1.62 -2.44
N THR A 369 -9.62 -1.35 -3.28
CA THR A 369 -9.47 -1.46 -4.75
C THR A 369 -10.14 -0.31 -5.49
N ALA A 370 -9.67 -0.03 -6.71
CA ALA A 370 -10.36 0.89 -7.63
C ALA A 370 -11.80 0.46 -7.94
N ARG A 371 -12.11 -0.85 -7.82
CA ARG A 371 -13.49 -1.35 -7.94
C ARG A 371 -14.36 -0.86 -6.78
N ALA A 372 -13.82 -0.78 -5.55
CA ALA A 372 -14.53 -0.22 -4.41
C ALA A 372 -14.81 1.29 -4.58
N CYS A 373 -13.84 2.06 -5.09
CA CYS A 373 -14.06 3.47 -5.50
C CYS A 373 -15.22 3.59 -6.49
N ARG A 374 -15.16 2.77 -7.55
CA ARG A 374 -16.19 2.72 -8.58
C ARG A 374 -17.56 2.33 -8.02
N ARG A 375 -17.64 1.35 -7.11
CA ARG A 375 -18.92 0.94 -6.49
C ARG A 375 -19.55 2.09 -5.73
N TRP A 376 -18.79 2.75 -4.85
CA TRP A 376 -19.29 3.89 -4.09
C TRP A 376 -19.80 5.00 -5.01
N ALA A 377 -18.97 5.41 -5.99
CA ALA A 377 -19.33 6.45 -6.94
C ALA A 377 -20.61 6.10 -7.73
N LEU A 378 -20.76 4.84 -8.18
CA LEU A 378 -21.95 4.40 -8.91
C LEU A 378 -23.20 4.34 -8.05
N MET A 379 -23.10 3.97 -6.77
CA MET A 379 -24.24 3.99 -5.85
C MET A 379 -24.69 5.42 -5.58
N GLU A 380 -23.76 6.35 -5.33
CA GLU A 380 -24.09 7.78 -5.19
C GLU A 380 -24.68 8.36 -6.46
N THR A 381 -24.20 7.92 -7.62
CA THR A 381 -24.76 8.36 -8.91
C THR A 381 -26.17 7.83 -9.13
N ASP A 382 -26.46 6.58 -8.76
CA ASP A 382 -27.80 5.98 -8.90
C ASP A 382 -28.84 6.70 -8.02
N LYS A 383 -28.43 7.20 -6.85
CA LYS A 383 -29.29 7.99 -5.95
C LYS A 383 -29.62 9.38 -6.50
N LYS A 384 -28.63 10.06 -7.09
CA LYS A 384 -28.72 11.50 -7.40
C LYS A 384 -29.02 11.81 -8.86
N TYR A 385 -28.81 10.85 -9.77
CA TYR A 385 -28.89 11.09 -11.22
C TYR A 385 -29.69 10.00 -11.93
N SER A 386 -30.09 10.28 -13.17
CA SER A 386 -30.82 9.33 -14.00
C SER A 386 -30.01 8.07 -14.32
N GLN A 387 -30.71 6.97 -14.63
CA GLN A 387 -30.07 5.72 -15.08
C GLN A 387 -29.15 5.96 -16.29
N THR A 388 -29.56 6.81 -17.24
CA THR A 388 -28.75 7.17 -18.42
C THR A 388 -27.47 7.89 -18.01
N ALA A 389 -27.54 8.86 -17.10
CA ALA A 389 -26.37 9.55 -16.58
C ALA A 389 -25.43 8.57 -15.87
N ARG A 390 -25.95 7.68 -15.03
CA ARG A 390 -25.16 6.60 -14.41
C ARG A 390 -24.53 5.68 -15.45
N MET A 391 -25.26 5.28 -16.49
CA MET A 391 -24.72 4.42 -17.54
C MET A 391 -23.58 5.10 -18.31
N LYS A 392 -23.72 6.39 -18.64
CA LYS A 392 -22.65 7.19 -19.26
C LYS A 392 -21.45 7.31 -18.32
N TYR A 393 -21.67 7.73 -17.08
CA TYR A 393 -20.64 7.84 -16.03
C TYR A 393 -19.88 6.52 -15.85
N ALA A 394 -20.60 5.39 -15.84
CA ALA A 394 -20.03 4.07 -15.70
C ALA A 394 -19.39 3.52 -16.99
N SER A 395 -19.69 4.05 -18.19
CA SER A 395 -19.50 3.35 -19.48
C SER A 395 -20.17 1.96 -19.49
N HIS A 396 -21.45 1.90 -19.10
CA HIS A 396 -22.27 0.68 -19.20
C HIS A 396 -23.09 0.69 -20.48
N THR A 397 -23.10 -0.43 -21.20
CA THR A 397 -23.98 -0.65 -22.36
C THR A 397 -25.33 -1.23 -21.96
N GLU A 398 -25.40 -1.93 -20.82
CA GLU A 398 -26.63 -2.57 -20.32
C GLU A 398 -26.98 -2.04 -18.93
N ALA A 399 -28.25 -1.63 -18.74
CA ALA A 399 -28.77 -1.08 -17.49
C ALA A 399 -28.57 -2.02 -16.29
N ARG A 400 -28.84 -3.33 -16.48
CA ARG A 400 -28.72 -4.37 -15.44
C ARG A 400 -27.30 -4.57 -14.90
N THR A 401 -26.28 -4.06 -15.59
CA THR A 401 -24.88 -4.22 -15.18
C THR A 401 -24.62 -3.65 -13.78
N PHE A 402 -25.28 -2.54 -13.44
CA PHE A 402 -25.14 -1.93 -12.11
C PHE A 402 -25.66 -2.85 -11.00
N GLY A 403 -26.94 -3.23 -11.06
CA GLY A 403 -27.56 -4.11 -10.06
C GLY A 403 -26.81 -5.44 -9.87
N ARG A 404 -26.37 -6.05 -10.99
CA ARG A 404 -25.66 -7.34 -10.92
C ARG A 404 -24.26 -7.23 -10.32
N SER A 405 -23.49 -6.19 -10.64
CA SER A 405 -22.02 -6.17 -10.41
C SER A 405 -21.52 -5.14 -9.41
N TYR A 406 -22.34 -4.14 -9.08
CA TYR A 406 -21.90 -2.95 -8.33
C TYR A 406 -22.85 -2.55 -7.19
N ALA A 407 -24.16 -2.82 -7.30
CA ALA A 407 -25.08 -2.55 -6.21
C ALA A 407 -24.71 -3.37 -4.96
N HIS A 408 -24.77 -2.71 -3.81
CA HIS A 408 -24.55 -3.33 -2.51
C HIS A 408 -25.81 -4.11 -2.07
N PRO A 409 -25.68 -5.26 -1.39
CA PRO A 409 -26.84 -6.00 -0.88
C PRO A 409 -27.55 -5.32 0.30
N VAL A 410 -26.88 -4.39 1.01
CA VAL A 410 -27.52 -3.61 2.09
C VAL A 410 -28.65 -2.79 1.50
N CYS A 411 -29.84 -2.93 2.08
CA CYS A 411 -30.99 -2.10 1.75
C CYS A 411 -30.71 -0.64 2.15
N GLU A 412 -30.89 0.28 1.22
CA GLU A 412 -30.64 1.71 1.46
C GLU A 412 -31.86 2.46 2.00
N VAL A 413 -32.99 1.78 2.14
CA VAL A 413 -34.20 2.32 2.77
C VAL A 413 -34.01 2.26 4.28
N ASP A 414 -34.10 3.40 4.95
CA ASP A 414 -34.25 3.47 6.40
C ASP A 414 -35.65 2.96 6.76
N GLY A 415 -35.75 1.64 6.96
CA GLY A 415 -37.00 0.95 7.27
C GLY A 415 -37.71 1.53 8.49
N PRO A 416 -37.03 1.71 9.64
CA PRO A 416 -37.62 2.36 10.81
C PRO A 416 -38.15 3.76 10.51
N ALA A 417 -37.36 4.63 9.88
CA ALA A 417 -37.79 6.00 9.61
C ALA A 417 -38.98 6.06 8.65
N THR A 418 -38.94 5.22 7.61
CA THR A 418 -40.02 5.09 6.62
C THR A 418 -41.31 4.59 7.26
N TYR A 419 -41.24 3.55 8.10
CA TYR A 419 -42.40 2.96 8.74
C TYR A 419 -43.04 3.89 9.77
N LEU A 420 -42.21 4.59 10.56
CA LEU A 420 -42.66 5.51 11.60
C LEU A 420 -42.98 6.92 11.07
N ASN A 421 -42.75 7.17 9.77
CA ASN A 421 -42.88 8.49 9.14
C ASN A 421 -42.07 9.58 9.86
N ILE A 422 -40.82 9.27 10.20
CA ILE A 422 -39.87 10.19 10.81
C ILE A 422 -38.70 10.47 9.86
N ALA A 423 -37.83 11.42 10.23
CA ALA A 423 -36.64 11.75 9.44
C ALA A 423 -35.69 10.54 9.30
N SER A 424 -35.25 10.28 8.06
CA SER A 424 -34.28 9.23 7.74
C SER A 424 -32.92 9.53 8.34
N ARG A 425 -32.21 8.47 8.74
CA ARG A 425 -30.85 8.55 9.23
C ARG A 425 -29.94 7.59 8.47
N ASP A 426 -29.27 8.08 7.44
CA ASP A 426 -28.57 7.20 6.50
C ASP A 426 -27.15 6.80 6.92
N GLU A 427 -26.55 7.42 7.94
CA GLU A 427 -25.11 7.24 8.23
C GLU A 427 -24.77 5.78 8.56
N HIS A 428 -25.63 5.10 9.31
CA HIS A 428 -25.41 3.70 9.69
C HIS A 428 -25.51 2.76 8.47
N ILE A 429 -26.37 3.06 7.50
CA ILE A 429 -26.47 2.35 6.22
C ILE A 429 -25.20 2.58 5.40
N GLN A 430 -24.76 3.84 5.30
CA GLN A 430 -23.53 4.22 4.61
C GLN A 430 -22.31 3.52 5.18
N ASN A 431 -22.20 3.41 6.50
CA ASN A 431 -21.12 2.70 7.18
C ASN A 431 -21.15 1.19 6.91
N ARG A 432 -22.33 0.57 6.79
CA ARG A 432 -22.47 -0.87 6.52
C ARG A 432 -22.20 -1.28 5.08
N ARG A 433 -22.25 -0.34 4.12
CA ARG A 433 -21.89 -0.58 2.71
C ARG A 433 -20.49 -0.06 2.34
N SER A 434 -19.78 0.54 3.30
CA SER A 434 -18.45 1.09 3.08
C SER A 434 -17.37 0.06 3.42
N MET A 435 -16.13 0.32 3.01
CA MET A 435 -14.99 -0.51 3.44
C MET A 435 -14.73 -0.41 4.95
N GLY A 436 -15.35 0.56 5.64
CA GLY A 436 -15.14 0.84 7.06
C GLY A 436 -15.52 -0.31 8.00
N ILE A 437 -16.43 -1.21 7.60
CA ILE A 437 -16.74 -2.44 8.36
C ILE A 437 -15.51 -3.37 8.50
N HIS A 438 -14.63 -3.36 7.51
CA HIS A 438 -13.41 -4.20 7.51
C HIS A 438 -12.20 -3.47 8.07
N ARG A 439 -12.42 -2.33 8.74
CA ARG A 439 -11.34 -1.51 9.27
C ARG A 439 -11.23 -1.69 10.77
N ASN A 440 -10.06 -2.17 11.17
CA ASN A 440 -9.62 -2.15 12.54
C ASN A 440 -8.39 -1.22 12.67
N PRO A 441 -8.54 -0.01 13.24
CA PRO A 441 -7.45 0.95 13.38
C PRO A 441 -6.30 0.45 14.27
N ASN A 442 -6.54 -0.58 15.06
CA ASN A 442 -5.58 -1.11 16.02
C ASN A 442 -4.70 -2.23 15.44
N LEU A 443 -4.96 -2.66 14.19
CA LEU A 443 -4.13 -3.69 13.55
C LEU A 443 -2.69 -3.22 13.36
N TRP A 444 -1.75 -4.10 13.66
CA TRP A 444 -0.34 -3.85 13.37
C TRP A 444 -0.09 -3.63 11.88
N GLN A 445 0.59 -2.55 11.47
CA GLN A 445 0.89 -2.30 10.04
C GLN A 445 2.25 -2.86 9.60
N SER A 446 3.05 -3.31 10.55
CA SER A 446 4.31 -4.03 10.38
C SER A 446 4.42 -5.09 11.46
N LEU A 447 5.33 -6.05 11.31
CA LEU A 447 5.48 -7.08 12.34
C LEU A 447 5.85 -6.43 13.68
N PRO A 448 5.22 -6.86 14.79
CA PRO A 448 5.71 -6.52 16.10
C PRO A 448 7.12 -7.07 16.23
N ALA A 449 7.93 -6.43 17.05
CA ALA A 449 9.36 -6.60 16.95
C ALA A 449 9.90 -7.99 17.24
N LYS A 450 9.27 -8.71 18.17
CA LYS A 450 9.57 -10.12 18.42
C LYS A 450 9.37 -10.94 17.17
N ALA A 451 8.22 -10.78 16.52
CA ALA A 451 7.91 -11.46 15.27
C ALA A 451 8.80 -10.99 14.11
N GLU A 452 9.20 -9.71 14.06
CA GLU A 452 10.16 -9.21 13.08
C GLU A 452 11.52 -9.89 13.23
N PHE A 453 12.05 -9.99 14.46
CA PHE A 453 13.30 -10.67 14.74
C PHE A 453 13.23 -12.16 14.38
N GLU A 454 12.20 -12.86 14.87
CA GLU A 454 11.96 -14.27 14.55
C GLU A 454 11.82 -14.47 13.04
N PHE A 455 11.19 -13.53 12.32
CA PHE A 455 11.07 -13.56 10.88
C PHE A 455 12.42 -13.45 10.16
N GLN A 456 13.31 -12.55 10.59
CA GLN A 456 14.63 -12.40 9.98
C GLN A 456 15.55 -13.60 10.25
N GLU A 457 15.38 -14.31 11.37
CA GLU A 457 16.17 -15.50 11.73
C GLU A 457 15.68 -16.80 11.05
N ARG A 458 14.57 -16.77 10.32
CA ARG A 458 14.11 -17.95 9.58
C ARG A 458 15.09 -18.32 8.48
N GLU A 459 15.40 -19.62 8.36
CA GLU A 459 16.34 -20.14 7.36
C GLU A 459 15.97 -19.73 5.92
N ASP A 460 14.67 -19.74 5.58
CA ASP A 460 14.20 -19.36 4.24
C ASP A 460 14.38 -17.85 3.96
N VAL A 461 14.25 -17.00 4.98
CA VAL A 461 14.46 -15.55 4.87
C VAL A 461 15.95 -15.22 4.77
N MET A 462 16.80 -15.85 5.61
CA MET A 462 18.26 -15.70 5.55
C MET A 462 18.84 -16.17 4.20
N ALA A 463 18.29 -17.24 3.63
CA ALA A 463 18.68 -17.71 2.30
C ALA A 463 18.38 -16.66 1.22
N LEU A 464 17.18 -16.03 1.26
CA LEU A 464 16.81 -14.95 0.35
C LEU A 464 17.71 -13.72 0.51
N ASP A 465 18.09 -13.35 1.74
CA ASP A 465 19.00 -12.23 1.98
C ASP A 465 20.41 -12.51 1.44
N THR A 466 20.89 -13.75 1.62
CA THR A 466 22.17 -14.20 1.07
C THR A 466 22.16 -14.16 -0.47
N GLU A 467 21.09 -14.66 -1.09
CA GLU A 467 20.90 -14.59 -2.53
C GLU A 467 20.85 -13.14 -3.03
N PHE A 468 20.13 -12.27 -2.32
CA PHE A 468 20.05 -10.86 -2.66
C PHE A 468 21.42 -10.16 -2.57
N ALA A 469 22.21 -10.45 -1.54
CA ALA A 469 23.57 -9.93 -1.37
C ALA A 469 24.49 -10.42 -2.50
N PHE A 470 24.42 -11.71 -2.83
CA PHE A 470 25.16 -12.31 -3.94
C PHE A 470 24.82 -11.66 -5.29
N LEU A 471 23.52 -11.49 -5.60
CA LEU A 471 23.07 -10.82 -6.82
C LEU A 471 23.48 -9.34 -6.84
N SER A 472 23.52 -8.68 -5.69
CA SER A 472 23.99 -7.29 -5.59
C SER A 472 25.48 -7.18 -5.88
N ALA A 473 26.28 -8.13 -5.41
CA ALA A 473 27.72 -8.21 -5.71
C ALA A 473 27.97 -8.54 -7.20
N GLN A 474 27.15 -9.41 -7.81
CA GLN A 474 27.23 -9.69 -9.25
C GLN A 474 26.84 -8.48 -10.09
N LEU A 475 25.81 -7.73 -9.69
CA LEU A 475 25.40 -6.53 -10.41
C LEU A 475 26.52 -5.48 -10.46
N ALA A 476 27.29 -5.34 -9.37
CA ALA A 476 28.43 -4.44 -9.32
C ALA A 476 29.58 -4.86 -10.28
N LYS A 477 29.58 -6.12 -10.72
CA LYS A 477 30.57 -6.72 -11.64
C LYS A 477 29.97 -7.04 -13.02
N ALA A 478 28.82 -6.47 -13.37
CA ALA A 478 28.16 -6.80 -14.63
C ALA A 478 28.84 -6.09 -15.81
N ASP A 479 29.33 -6.87 -16.77
CA ASP A 479 30.08 -6.37 -17.93
C ASP A 479 29.18 -5.93 -19.11
N SER A 480 27.87 -6.24 -19.06
CA SER A 480 26.91 -5.84 -20.11
C SER A 480 25.57 -5.35 -19.56
N PRO A 481 24.87 -4.45 -20.30
CA PRO A 481 23.54 -3.98 -19.93
C PRO A 481 22.48 -5.09 -19.82
N GLU A 482 22.56 -6.12 -20.68
CA GLU A 482 21.62 -7.25 -20.71
C GLU A 482 21.79 -8.12 -19.46
N LYS A 483 23.04 -8.43 -19.10
CA LYS A 483 23.36 -9.18 -17.88
C LYS A 483 22.95 -8.41 -16.63
N ALA A 484 23.20 -7.09 -16.61
CA ALA A 484 22.72 -6.22 -15.53
C ALA A 484 21.18 -6.23 -15.43
N HIS A 485 20.48 -6.19 -16.57
CA HIS A 485 19.02 -6.26 -16.62
C HIS A 485 18.47 -7.59 -16.06
N GLU A 486 19.08 -8.72 -16.43
CA GLU A 486 18.70 -10.03 -15.94
C GLU A 486 18.92 -10.16 -14.43
N ILE A 487 20.08 -9.72 -13.93
CA ILE A 487 20.38 -9.69 -12.49
C ILE A 487 19.37 -8.80 -11.76
N HIS A 488 19.01 -7.63 -12.32
CA HIS A 488 17.97 -6.78 -11.76
C HIS A 488 16.61 -7.47 -11.68
N LEU A 489 16.24 -8.26 -12.68
CA LEU A 489 15.00 -9.03 -12.68
C LEU A 489 15.02 -10.12 -11.59
N GLN A 490 16.14 -10.83 -11.43
CA GLN A 490 16.32 -11.83 -10.39
C GLN A 490 16.25 -11.21 -8.99
N ARG A 491 16.96 -10.10 -8.73
CA ARG A 491 16.89 -9.35 -7.46
C ARG A 491 15.45 -8.96 -7.12
N ARG A 492 14.68 -8.54 -8.11
CA ARG A 492 13.26 -8.20 -7.93
C ARG A 492 12.42 -9.42 -7.55
N ARG A 493 12.71 -10.59 -8.09
CA ARG A 493 12.00 -11.85 -7.75
C ARG A 493 12.29 -12.26 -6.31
N VAL A 494 13.56 -12.31 -5.92
CA VAL A 494 14.00 -12.62 -4.54
C VAL A 494 13.35 -11.67 -3.53
N GLN A 495 13.41 -10.37 -3.80
CA GLN A 495 12.77 -9.38 -2.93
C GLN A 495 11.25 -9.56 -2.87
N SER A 496 10.59 -9.87 -3.99
CA SER A 496 9.14 -10.11 -4.01
C SER A 496 8.75 -11.37 -3.24
N GLN A 497 9.62 -12.38 -3.19
CA GLN A 497 9.43 -13.58 -2.36
C GLN A 497 9.56 -13.24 -0.88
N LYS A 498 10.61 -12.50 -0.48
CA LYS A 498 10.76 -12.02 0.91
C LYS A 498 9.58 -11.14 1.34
N ASP A 499 9.19 -10.18 0.49
CA ASP A 499 8.03 -9.30 0.74
C ASP A 499 6.73 -10.12 0.89
N LYS A 500 6.58 -11.23 0.15
CA LYS A 500 5.42 -12.13 0.27
C LYS A 500 5.41 -12.85 1.63
N LEU A 501 6.52 -13.47 2.02
CA LEU A 501 6.65 -14.16 3.31
C LEU A 501 6.39 -13.19 4.48
N TYR A 502 6.90 -11.96 4.38
CA TYR A 502 6.67 -10.92 5.37
C TYR A 502 5.18 -10.60 5.54
N LEU A 503 4.47 -10.41 4.42
CA LEU A 503 3.04 -10.11 4.43
C LEU A 503 2.20 -11.29 4.95
N GLU A 504 2.60 -12.53 4.66
CA GLU A 504 1.96 -13.73 5.18
C GLU A 504 2.12 -13.83 6.70
N GLU A 505 3.33 -13.58 7.22
CA GLU A 505 3.58 -13.55 8.67
C GLU A 505 2.83 -12.41 9.34
N LEU A 506 2.82 -11.20 8.74
CA LEU A 506 2.07 -10.07 9.27
C LEU A 506 0.57 -10.36 9.32
N LYS A 507 0.04 -11.03 8.29
CA LYS A 507 -1.36 -11.46 8.27
C LYS A 507 -1.66 -12.44 9.41
N ARG A 508 -0.80 -13.44 9.62
CA ARG A 508 -0.92 -14.40 10.71
C ARG A 508 -0.94 -13.71 12.09
N GLN A 509 -0.05 -12.74 12.30
CA GLN A 509 0.02 -11.97 13.55
C GLN A 509 -1.24 -11.15 13.79
N ARG A 510 -1.80 -10.54 12.73
CA ARG A 510 -3.08 -9.81 12.81
C ARG A 510 -4.27 -10.70 13.15
N GLU A 511 -4.31 -11.91 12.59
CA GLU A 511 -5.38 -12.88 12.87
C GLU A 511 -5.39 -13.33 14.35
N VAL A 512 -4.22 -13.36 14.99
CA VAL A 512 -4.06 -13.74 16.42
C VAL A 512 -4.24 -12.55 17.37
N GLN A 513 -4.27 -11.31 16.85
CA GLN A 513 -4.37 -10.10 17.67
C GLN A 513 -5.74 -10.01 18.37
N GLN A 514 -5.78 -10.25 19.69
CA GLN A 514 -6.99 -10.06 20.52
C GLN A 514 -7.27 -8.57 20.74
N GLY A 515 -8.55 -8.17 20.68
CA GLY A 515 -8.99 -6.76 20.61
C GLY A 515 -8.71 -5.91 21.86
N THR A 516 -8.63 -4.59 21.65
CA THR A 516 -8.34 -3.46 22.58
C THR A 516 -6.87 -3.12 22.90
N GLN A 517 -5.89 -3.60 22.12
CA GLN A 517 -4.58 -2.93 22.14
C GLN A 517 -4.69 -1.60 21.38
N THR A 518 -4.34 -0.48 22.03
CA THR A 518 -4.27 0.84 21.41
C THR A 518 -3.36 0.80 20.18
N GLY A 519 -3.80 1.36 19.06
CA GLY A 519 -3.09 1.29 17.78
C GLY A 519 -1.61 1.66 17.82
N SER A 520 -0.89 1.20 16.79
CA SER A 520 0.56 1.24 16.61
C SER A 520 1.20 2.61 16.91
N ILE A 521 1.73 2.77 18.12
CA ILE A 521 2.68 3.85 18.48
C ILE A 521 3.91 3.80 17.54
N CYS A 522 4.24 2.63 16.99
CA CYS A 522 5.37 2.42 16.09
C CYS A 522 5.29 3.25 14.79
N GLU A 523 4.12 3.41 14.16
CA GLU A 523 4.02 4.25 12.96
C GLU A 523 4.11 5.74 13.28
N GLN A 524 3.41 6.15 14.34
CA GLN A 524 3.43 7.54 14.79
C GLN A 524 4.87 7.95 15.07
N THR A 525 5.66 7.08 15.71
CA THR A 525 7.08 7.31 15.99
C THR A 525 7.96 7.27 14.73
N LEU A 526 7.88 6.24 13.87
CA LEU A 526 8.70 6.16 12.66
C LEU A 526 8.44 7.30 11.67
N PHE A 527 7.17 7.61 11.42
CA PHE A 527 6.82 8.73 10.57
C PHE A 527 7.26 10.05 11.19
N HIS A 528 7.10 10.22 12.50
CA HIS A 528 7.57 11.39 13.24
C HIS A 528 9.07 11.65 13.04
N TYR A 529 9.92 10.63 13.13
CA TYR A 529 11.37 10.82 12.87
C TYR A 529 11.69 11.07 11.39
N ARG A 530 11.03 10.36 10.47
CA ARG A 530 11.29 10.51 9.02
C ARG A 530 10.86 11.88 8.49
N ARG A 531 9.73 12.41 8.94
CA ARG A 531 9.21 13.71 8.47
C ARG A 531 10.12 14.87 8.89
N ARG A 532 10.79 14.81 10.06
CA ARG A 532 11.78 15.82 10.48
C ARG A 532 12.92 16.00 9.47
N ALA A 533 13.27 14.96 8.73
CA ALA A 533 14.31 15.00 7.70
C ALA A 533 13.76 15.37 6.30
N MET A 534 12.45 15.48 6.13
CA MET A 534 11.77 15.75 4.86
C MET A 534 10.86 16.99 4.99
N PRO A 535 11.40 18.21 4.89
CA PRO A 535 10.64 19.43 5.17
C PRO A 535 9.41 19.59 4.28
N GLU A 536 9.49 19.23 2.99
CA GLU A 536 8.33 19.28 2.08
C GLU A 536 7.22 18.36 2.57
N ARG A 537 7.59 17.15 3.04
CA ARG A 537 6.64 16.17 3.53
C ARG A 537 6.05 16.55 4.88
N ASP A 538 6.85 17.17 5.74
CA ASP A 538 6.40 17.71 7.02
C ASP A 538 5.34 18.80 6.80
N LEU A 539 5.61 19.74 5.90
CA LEU A 539 4.67 20.79 5.48
C LEU A 539 3.38 20.20 4.91
N LEU A 540 3.50 19.26 3.97
CA LEU A 540 2.34 18.60 3.35
C LEU A 540 1.46 17.88 4.38
N ALA A 541 2.06 17.21 5.36
CA ALA A 541 1.32 16.51 6.41
C ALA A 541 0.56 17.47 7.36
N GLN A 542 1.00 18.72 7.49
CA GLN A 542 0.31 19.74 8.28
C GLN A 542 -0.84 20.38 7.49
N ILE A 543 -0.63 20.67 6.20
CA ILE A 543 -1.55 21.50 5.41
C ILE A 543 -2.57 20.68 4.61
N LEU A 544 -2.21 19.53 4.02
CA LEU A 544 -3.12 18.75 3.17
C LEU A 544 -4.48 18.39 3.80
N PRO A 545 -4.56 18.07 5.12
CA PRO A 545 -5.83 17.77 5.78
C PRO A 545 -6.70 19.00 6.07
N THR A 546 -6.18 20.22 5.95
CA THR A 546 -6.92 21.44 6.28
C THR A 546 -7.84 21.84 5.13
N LYS A 547 -8.94 22.49 5.49
CA LYS A 547 -9.88 23.10 4.55
C LYS A 547 -9.28 24.42 4.08
N SER A 548 -8.84 24.46 2.83
CA SER A 548 -8.30 25.65 2.20
C SER A 548 -8.47 25.56 0.68
N THR A 549 -8.22 26.65 -0.03
CA THR A 549 -8.25 26.72 -1.50
C THR A 549 -6.86 26.54 -2.09
N ILE A 550 -6.78 26.09 -3.35
CA ILE A 550 -5.50 25.95 -4.06
C ILE A 550 -4.77 27.29 -4.16
N ARG A 551 -5.51 28.40 -4.32
CA ARG A 551 -4.96 29.75 -4.56
C ARG A 551 -4.52 30.48 -3.28
N SER A 552 -4.93 29.99 -2.11
CA SER A 552 -4.43 30.50 -0.82
C SER A 552 -2.91 30.36 -0.72
N SER A 553 -2.27 31.14 0.18
CA SER A 553 -0.83 30.99 0.48
C SER A 553 -0.49 29.55 0.87
N ALA A 554 -1.27 28.95 1.77
CA ALA A 554 -1.12 27.56 2.17
C ALA A 554 -1.29 26.56 1.01
N GLY A 555 -2.24 26.81 0.11
CA GLY A 555 -2.44 25.99 -1.10
C GLY A 555 -1.27 26.08 -2.08
N ARG A 556 -0.72 27.28 -2.29
CA ARG A 556 0.47 27.52 -3.11
C ARG A 556 1.72 26.87 -2.49
N ASP A 557 1.88 26.93 -1.17
CA ASP A 557 2.96 26.24 -0.44
C ASP A 557 2.90 24.72 -0.60
N VAL A 558 1.69 24.15 -0.52
CA VAL A 558 1.45 22.73 -0.79
C VAL A 558 1.84 22.37 -2.22
N MET A 559 1.46 23.17 -3.22
CA MET A 559 1.80 22.93 -4.61
C MET A 559 3.31 22.97 -4.85
N ASN A 560 4.01 23.93 -4.21
CA ASN A 560 5.46 24.06 -4.29
C ASN A 560 6.14 22.81 -3.72
N ALA A 561 5.68 22.35 -2.55
CA ALA A 561 6.18 21.12 -1.93
C ALA A 561 5.88 19.87 -2.77
N LEU A 562 4.69 19.77 -3.40
CA LEU A 562 4.34 18.67 -4.28
C LEU A 562 5.21 18.64 -5.55
N GLU A 563 5.49 19.79 -6.17
CA GLU A 563 6.38 19.87 -7.33
C GLU A 563 7.82 19.53 -6.97
N ALA A 564 8.30 20.03 -5.84
CA ALA A 564 9.63 19.72 -5.31
C ALA A 564 9.84 18.21 -5.15
N ILE A 565 8.93 17.50 -4.46
CA ILE A 565 9.04 16.05 -4.29
C ILE A 565 8.82 15.25 -5.59
N CYS A 566 8.18 15.83 -6.60
CA CYS A 566 8.06 15.23 -7.93
C CYS A 566 9.35 15.34 -8.75
N SER A 567 10.12 16.42 -8.53
CA SER A 567 11.28 16.79 -9.35
C SER A 567 12.62 16.42 -8.72
N GLN A 568 12.68 16.31 -7.39
CA GLN A 568 13.93 16.08 -6.67
C GLN A 568 14.29 14.59 -6.59
N TYR A 569 15.53 14.27 -6.99
CA TYR A 569 16.17 13.00 -6.67
C TYR A 569 16.94 13.13 -5.36
N HIS A 570 16.45 12.45 -4.32
CA HIS A 570 17.08 12.45 -2.99
C HIS A 570 17.58 11.04 -2.63
N PRO A 571 18.77 10.63 -3.10
CA PRO A 571 19.38 9.37 -2.65
C PRO A 571 19.83 9.42 -1.18
N VAL A 572 19.99 10.64 -0.66
CA VAL A 572 20.36 10.92 0.73
C VAL A 572 19.46 12.04 1.27
N THR A 573 19.00 11.88 2.51
CA THR A 573 18.16 12.89 3.18
C THR A 573 18.91 13.45 4.39
N TYR A 574 19.23 14.75 4.35
CA TYR A 574 19.97 15.42 5.42
C TYR A 574 19.02 16.09 6.41
N ARG A 575 19.38 16.00 7.70
CA ARG A 575 18.88 16.90 8.75
C ARG A 575 19.39 18.32 8.49
N SER A 576 18.67 19.33 8.95
CA SER A 576 18.98 20.73 8.60
C SER A 576 20.40 21.12 9.03
N GLY A 577 20.83 20.69 10.21
CA GLY A 577 22.19 20.89 10.74
C GLY A 577 23.28 20.02 10.09
N LEU A 578 22.91 19.12 9.17
CA LEU A 578 23.84 18.25 8.42
C LEU A 578 23.75 18.47 6.90
N ARG A 579 23.19 19.60 6.46
CA ARG A 579 23.13 19.92 5.03
C ARG A 579 24.52 20.27 4.48
N PRO A 580 24.86 19.81 3.26
CA PRO A 580 26.10 20.21 2.61
C PRO A 580 26.07 21.70 2.25
N VAL A 581 27.15 22.44 2.54
CA VAL A 581 27.27 23.87 2.20
C VAL A 581 27.67 24.05 0.73
N HIS A 582 28.59 23.24 0.18
CA HIS A 582 28.86 23.11 -1.27
C HIS A 582 29.59 21.77 -1.57
N GLY A 583 29.30 21.12 -2.71
CA GLY A 583 30.11 20.01 -3.26
C GLY A 583 29.43 18.62 -3.39
N LYS A 584 29.88 17.84 -4.39
CA LYS A 584 29.45 16.45 -4.67
C LYS A 584 30.41 15.44 -4.00
N PHE A 585 29.86 14.52 -3.22
CA PHE A 585 30.58 13.37 -2.63
C PHE A 585 29.81 12.06 -2.91
N TYR A 586 30.43 10.90 -2.71
CA TYR A 586 29.79 9.59 -2.94
C TYR A 586 28.61 9.33 -1.99
N ALA A 587 27.45 8.95 -2.55
CA ALA A 587 26.14 8.98 -1.89
C ALA A 587 26.00 8.15 -0.59
N HIS A 588 26.66 7.00 -0.46
CA HIS A 588 26.39 6.08 0.67
C HIS A 588 27.17 6.39 1.97
N ARG A 589 28.15 7.32 1.94
CA ARG A 589 28.88 7.79 3.14
C ARG A 589 28.96 9.32 3.24
N GLN A 590 28.17 10.03 2.42
CA GLN A 590 28.19 11.48 2.36
C GLN A 590 27.79 12.11 3.71
N TRP A 591 26.78 11.56 4.39
CA TRP A 591 26.38 12.05 5.72
C TRP A 591 27.48 11.87 6.77
N LEU A 592 28.18 10.73 6.76
CA LEU A 592 29.22 10.43 7.76
C LEU A 592 30.42 11.36 7.57
N HIS A 593 30.77 11.65 6.32
CA HIS A 593 31.78 12.65 6.01
C HIS A 593 31.35 14.04 6.48
N LEU A 594 30.12 14.47 6.16
CA LEU A 594 29.60 15.78 6.59
C LEU A 594 29.59 15.91 8.11
N TYR A 595 29.07 14.91 8.82
CA TYR A 595 29.10 14.86 10.29
C TYR A 595 30.54 15.02 10.80
N ARG A 596 31.50 14.23 10.30
CA ARG A 596 32.91 14.32 10.71
C ARG A 596 33.53 15.68 10.39
N CYS A 597 33.21 16.25 9.23
CA CYS A 597 33.73 17.55 8.80
C CYS A 597 33.20 18.69 9.67
N TYR A 598 31.89 18.73 9.93
CA TYR A 598 31.30 19.70 10.86
C TYR A 598 31.79 19.50 12.28
N HIS A 599 31.85 18.26 12.75
CA HIS A 599 32.38 17.90 14.07
C HIS A 599 33.80 18.46 14.22
N GLU A 600 34.71 18.13 13.30
CA GLU A 600 36.10 18.59 13.36
C GLU A 600 36.21 20.12 13.32
N ARG A 601 35.47 20.77 12.42
CA ARG A 601 35.46 22.23 12.32
C ARG A 601 34.97 22.90 13.60
N LEU A 602 33.85 22.44 14.16
CA LEU A 602 33.26 23.03 15.35
C LEU A 602 34.08 22.73 16.60
N ARG A 603 34.70 21.56 16.64
CA ARG A 603 35.63 21.15 17.70
C ARG A 603 36.85 22.05 17.73
N GLN A 604 37.43 22.37 16.57
CA GLN A 604 38.55 23.34 16.46
C GLN A 604 38.18 24.77 16.85
N MET A 605 36.89 25.12 16.76
CA MET A 605 36.37 26.42 17.20
C MET A 605 35.98 26.43 18.69
N SER A 606 36.02 25.28 19.37
CA SER A 606 35.70 25.14 20.78
C SER A 606 36.92 25.44 21.65
N VAL A 607 36.67 26.02 22.83
CA VAL A 607 37.70 26.19 23.87
C VAL A 607 38.06 24.85 24.52
N ASP A 608 37.13 23.90 24.54
CA ASP A 608 37.26 22.60 25.21
C ASP A 608 37.59 21.46 24.23
N ASP A 609 37.91 21.78 22.97
CA ASP A 609 38.14 20.79 21.89
C ASP A 609 36.97 19.78 21.78
N PHE A 610 35.75 20.28 21.95
CA PHE A 610 34.51 19.51 22.01
C PHE A 610 33.52 19.93 20.92
N ALA A 611 32.88 18.96 20.26
CA ALA A 611 31.69 19.21 19.46
C ALA A 611 30.81 17.96 19.40
N GLU A 612 29.50 18.11 19.57
CA GLU A 612 28.53 17.04 19.37
C GLU A 612 27.26 17.54 18.70
N PHE A 613 26.56 16.64 18.01
CA PHE A 613 25.30 16.95 17.34
C PHE A 613 24.14 16.21 18.02
N CYS A 614 23.15 16.95 18.51
CA CYS A 614 21.89 16.36 18.97
C CYS A 614 21.00 16.07 17.77
N TYR A 615 20.79 14.79 17.46
CA TYR A 615 19.86 14.39 16.41
C TYR A 615 18.39 14.58 16.78
N GLU A 616 18.05 14.60 18.08
CA GLU A 616 16.68 14.88 18.52
C GLU A 616 16.30 16.33 18.21
N CYS A 617 17.20 17.27 18.50
CA CYS A 617 17.00 18.71 18.30
C CYS A 617 17.49 19.26 16.95
N ASP A 618 18.27 18.50 16.17
CA ASP A 618 18.92 18.99 14.93
C ASP A 618 19.92 20.13 15.16
N LEU A 619 20.69 20.06 16.25
CA LEU A 619 21.57 21.16 16.69
C LEU A 619 22.98 20.67 17.04
N TRP A 620 23.97 21.50 16.70
CA TRP A 620 25.35 21.31 17.11
C TRP A 620 25.64 22.05 18.41
N PHE A 621 26.42 21.42 19.28
CA PHE A 621 26.94 21.97 20.52
C PHE A 621 28.46 21.88 20.47
N ASN A 622 29.15 22.98 20.76
CA ASN A 622 30.62 23.02 20.81
C ASN A 622 31.14 23.41 22.21
N ASN A 623 30.29 23.37 23.22
CA ASN A 623 30.63 23.57 24.62
C ASN A 623 30.19 22.33 25.42
N GLN A 624 31.10 21.77 26.21
CA GLN A 624 30.84 20.51 26.92
C GLN A 624 29.81 20.67 28.04
N ASN A 625 29.78 21.82 28.73
CA ASN A 625 28.81 22.11 29.78
C ASN A 625 27.40 22.34 29.20
N GLU A 626 27.30 23.04 28.07
CA GLU A 626 26.02 23.21 27.35
C GLU A 626 25.49 21.86 26.87
N TRP A 627 26.36 21.00 26.33
CA TRP A 627 25.98 19.63 25.95
C TRP A 627 25.52 18.79 27.15
N HIS A 628 26.24 18.89 28.28
CA HIS A 628 25.87 18.20 29.51
C HIS A 628 24.47 18.63 29.99
N GLN A 629 24.22 19.93 30.04
CA GLN A 629 22.92 20.48 30.44
C GLN A 629 21.82 20.07 29.44
N HIS A 630 22.11 20.12 28.15
CA HIS A 630 21.19 19.69 27.11
C HIS A 630 20.80 18.21 27.23
N CYS A 631 21.76 17.33 27.53
CA CYS A 631 21.47 15.91 27.82
C CYS A 631 20.60 15.77 29.08
N GLN A 632 20.89 16.55 30.13
CA GLN A 632 20.08 16.54 31.35
C GLN A 632 18.63 16.97 31.08
N ASP A 633 18.42 17.96 30.22
CA ASP A 633 17.08 18.44 29.85
C ASP A 633 16.28 17.34 29.14
N HIS A 634 16.90 16.58 28.23
CA HIS A 634 16.27 15.42 27.61
C HIS A 634 15.93 14.31 28.61
N LEU A 635 16.85 14.00 29.54
CA LEU A 635 16.61 13.02 30.59
C LEU A 635 15.51 13.43 31.57
N SER A 636 15.29 14.74 31.75
CA SER A 636 14.17 15.27 32.54
C SER A 636 12.82 15.13 31.84
N LYS A 637 12.82 14.92 30.50
CA LYS A 637 11.63 14.74 29.66
C LYS A 637 11.68 13.42 28.88
N PRO A 638 11.72 12.27 29.57
CA PRO A 638 11.91 10.97 28.92
C PRO A 638 10.77 10.62 27.96
N SER A 639 9.59 11.24 28.09
CA SER A 639 8.47 11.12 27.14
C SER A 639 8.78 11.64 25.73
N GLU A 640 9.79 12.49 25.56
CA GLU A 640 10.22 13.00 24.25
C GLU A 640 11.16 11.99 23.54
N LEU A 641 11.76 11.06 24.28
CA LEU A 641 12.63 10.00 23.76
C LEU A 641 11.81 8.76 23.35
N LEU A 642 11.05 8.91 22.27
CA LEU A 642 10.06 7.93 21.84
C LEU A 642 10.63 6.55 21.45
N ARG A 643 11.93 6.44 21.14
CA ARG A 643 12.60 5.18 20.76
C ARG A 643 14.07 5.17 21.18
N CYS A 644 14.67 3.99 21.30
CA CYS A 644 16.10 3.83 21.58
C CYS A 644 16.90 3.14 20.46
N ASP A 645 16.27 2.59 19.42
CA ASP A 645 16.98 2.06 18.25
C ASP A 645 17.35 3.16 17.24
N PRO A 646 18.46 3.01 16.51
CA PRO A 646 18.83 3.95 15.45
C PRO A 646 17.87 3.82 14.25
N ILE A 647 17.45 4.96 13.72
CA ILE A 647 16.60 5.03 12.52
C ILE A 647 17.42 5.60 11.38
N ILE A 648 17.65 4.77 10.37
CA ILE A 648 18.25 5.17 9.10
C ILE A 648 17.14 5.39 8.07
N PHE A 649 17.19 6.53 7.38
CA PHE A 649 16.28 6.86 6.29
C PHE A 649 17.09 7.42 5.12
N ARG A 650 16.92 6.86 3.91
CA ARG A 650 17.69 7.22 2.71
C ARG A 650 19.19 7.32 3.00
N ASN A 651 19.76 6.25 3.54
CA ASN A 651 21.19 6.13 3.87
C ASN A 651 21.72 7.14 4.91
N CYS A 652 20.86 7.89 5.61
CA CYS A 652 21.26 8.88 6.61
C CYS A 652 20.58 8.58 7.96
N PRO A 653 21.29 8.67 9.10
CA PRO A 653 20.65 8.61 10.41
C PRO A 653 19.74 9.81 10.62
N VAL A 654 18.45 9.54 10.83
CA VAL A 654 17.47 10.55 11.24
C VAL A 654 17.20 10.51 12.74
N LYS A 655 17.61 9.42 13.40
CA LYS A 655 17.61 9.23 14.84
C LYS A 655 18.77 8.32 15.25
N PRO A 656 19.51 8.62 16.32
CA PRO A 656 20.56 7.78 16.88
C PRO A 656 19.93 6.68 17.73
N GLY A 657 20.68 5.60 17.89
CA GLY A 657 20.45 4.61 18.92
C GLY A 657 20.91 5.14 20.27
N TYR A 658 20.20 4.77 21.32
CA TYR A 658 20.56 5.01 22.71
C TYR A 658 20.57 3.66 23.43
N CYS A 659 21.54 3.43 24.31
CA CYS A 659 21.54 2.22 25.11
C CYS A 659 20.44 2.33 26.20
N PRO A 660 19.41 1.47 26.21
CA PRO A 660 18.33 1.54 27.21
C PRO A 660 18.83 1.26 28.63
N PHE A 661 19.96 0.55 28.78
CA PHE A 661 20.59 0.33 30.09
C PHE A 661 21.31 1.59 30.58
N CYS A 662 22.04 2.29 29.70
CA CYS A 662 22.71 3.54 30.04
C CYS A 662 21.71 4.67 30.33
N LEU A 663 20.66 4.80 29.50
CA LEU A 663 19.59 5.79 29.69
C LEU A 663 18.92 5.70 31.06
N GLY A 664 18.79 4.48 31.60
CA GLY A 664 18.19 4.24 32.90
C GLY A 664 19.17 4.25 34.08
N ASN A 665 20.47 4.38 33.83
CA ASN A 665 21.48 4.28 34.87
C ASN A 665 21.88 5.65 35.42
N THR A 666 21.25 6.03 36.53
CA THR A 666 21.50 7.30 37.22
C THR A 666 22.91 7.42 37.80
N SER A 667 23.69 6.34 37.88
CA SER A 667 25.10 6.39 38.28
C SER A 667 26.02 6.95 37.19
N LEU A 668 25.53 7.04 35.95
CA LEU A 668 26.26 7.65 34.84
C LEU A 668 25.91 9.13 34.74
N GLY A 669 26.87 9.96 34.34
CA GLY A 669 26.57 11.35 33.97
C GLY A 669 25.67 11.45 32.73
N PRO A 670 24.92 12.55 32.55
CA PRO A 670 23.96 12.76 31.45
C PRO A 670 24.51 12.43 30.06
N ILE A 671 25.73 12.85 29.76
CA ILE A 671 26.41 12.60 28.48
C ILE A 671 26.55 11.09 28.21
N ARG A 672 26.90 10.29 29.23
CA ARG A 672 27.05 8.84 29.09
C ARG A 672 25.71 8.11 29.08
N GLN A 673 24.70 8.63 29.77
CA GLN A 673 23.34 8.07 29.69
C GLN A 673 22.78 8.22 28.28
N MET A 674 23.04 9.36 27.63
CA MET A 674 22.55 9.73 26.30
C MET A 674 23.56 9.51 25.18
N GLU A 675 24.51 8.58 25.34
CA GLU A 675 25.46 8.28 24.27
C GLU A 675 24.76 7.87 22.97
N GLN A 676 25.11 8.54 21.87
CA GLN A 676 24.46 8.42 20.57
C GLN A 676 25.17 7.40 19.67
N TYR A 677 24.45 6.37 19.24
CA TYR A 677 24.97 5.33 18.35
C TYR A 677 24.39 5.49 16.95
N LEU A 678 25.23 5.85 15.97
CA LEU A 678 24.81 6.10 14.59
C LEU A 678 24.90 4.85 13.68
N ASP A 679 25.53 3.80 14.19
CA ASP A 679 25.71 2.52 13.50
C ASP A 679 24.90 1.43 14.22
N MET A 680 24.04 0.74 13.48
CA MET A 680 23.18 -0.32 14.01
C MET A 680 24.00 -1.47 14.63
N SER A 681 25.12 -1.84 14.03
CA SER A 681 25.99 -2.93 14.50
C SER A 681 26.62 -2.57 15.85
N LYS A 682 27.16 -1.34 15.96
CA LYS A 682 27.74 -0.84 17.21
C LYS A 682 26.70 -0.73 18.32
N TRP A 683 25.50 -0.26 17.99
CA TRP A 683 24.41 -0.21 18.94
C TRP A 683 24.06 -1.61 19.47
N LYS A 684 23.96 -2.62 18.58
CA LYS A 684 23.73 -4.03 18.96
C LYS A 684 24.85 -4.62 19.83
N GLU A 685 26.10 -4.28 19.56
CA GLU A 685 27.25 -4.70 20.40
C GLU A 685 27.10 -4.17 21.84
N VAL A 686 26.79 -2.89 22.01
CA VAL A 686 26.60 -2.27 23.33
C VAL A 686 25.42 -2.85 24.08
N LEU A 687 24.33 -3.19 23.38
CA LEU A 687 23.20 -3.90 23.99
C LEU A 687 23.61 -5.27 24.53
N THR A 688 24.47 -5.98 23.80
CA THR A 688 24.96 -7.32 24.20
C THR A 688 25.83 -7.22 25.45
N ILE A 689 26.77 -6.26 25.47
CA ILE A 689 27.63 -5.99 26.63
C ILE A 689 26.79 -5.57 27.86
N GLY A 690 25.81 -4.67 27.67
CA GLY A 690 24.90 -4.23 28.72
C GLY A 690 24.04 -5.37 29.30
N ARG A 691 23.67 -6.35 28.47
CA ARG A 691 22.96 -7.57 28.88
C ARG A 691 23.82 -8.43 29.80
N ASP A 692 25.07 -8.68 29.43
CA ASP A 692 25.97 -9.54 30.21
C ASP A 692 26.31 -8.94 31.57
N HIS A 693 26.56 -7.62 31.62
CA HIS A 693 26.74 -6.89 32.87
C HIS A 693 25.51 -6.93 33.78
N ARG A 694 24.29 -6.79 33.24
CA ARG A 694 23.07 -6.80 34.05
C ARG A 694 22.64 -8.21 34.48
N ALA A 695 22.87 -9.22 33.64
CA ALA A 695 22.69 -10.62 34.02
C ALA A 695 23.64 -11.02 35.17
N PHE A 696 24.83 -10.42 35.21
CA PHE A 696 25.78 -10.56 36.32
C PHE A 696 25.29 -9.85 37.61
N SER A 697 24.77 -8.62 37.52
CA SER A 697 24.22 -7.89 38.68
C SER A 697 22.92 -8.48 39.24
N LEU A 698 22.03 -9.01 38.39
CA LEU A 698 20.80 -9.70 38.83
C LEU A 698 21.10 -11.02 39.57
N LYS A 699 22.18 -11.74 39.18
CA LYS A 699 22.68 -12.89 39.93
C LYS A 699 23.18 -12.53 41.34
N GLN A 700 23.48 -11.25 41.60
CA GLN A 700 23.90 -10.73 42.91
C GLN A 700 22.75 -10.07 43.71
N GLY A 701 21.50 -10.16 43.26
CA GLY A 701 20.33 -9.76 44.05
C GLY A 701 20.07 -8.26 44.15
N GLN A 702 20.70 -7.42 43.32
CA GLN A 702 20.48 -5.97 43.30
C GLN A 702 19.74 -5.52 42.03
N GLY A 703 18.49 -5.04 42.18
CA GLY A 703 17.90 -4.04 41.28
C GLY A 703 16.55 -4.37 40.64
N SER A 704 15.63 -3.40 40.71
CA SER A 704 14.39 -3.32 39.93
C SER A 704 14.62 -2.87 38.47
N LEU A 705 13.64 -3.06 37.59
CA LEU A 705 13.67 -2.58 36.20
C LEU A 705 13.79 -1.03 36.13
N PRO A 706 14.70 -0.46 35.31
CA PRO A 706 14.82 0.98 35.13
C PRO A 706 13.54 1.61 34.57
N ASN A 707 13.22 2.84 34.97
CA ASN A 707 12.11 3.63 34.43
C ASN A 707 12.18 3.81 32.90
N ALA A 708 13.37 3.83 32.29
CA ALA A 708 13.55 3.88 30.84
C ALA A 708 13.02 2.62 30.11
N LEU A 709 13.04 1.44 30.77
CA LEU A 709 12.42 0.22 30.23
C LEU A 709 10.89 0.26 30.30
N LYS A 710 10.31 1.03 31.24
CA LYS A 710 8.88 1.35 31.27
C LYS A 710 8.49 2.26 30.10
N VAL A 711 9.28 3.29 29.79
CA VAL A 711 9.06 4.18 28.64
C VAL A 711 9.24 3.41 27.31
N CYS A 712 10.25 2.55 27.18
CA CYS A 712 10.43 1.68 26.01
C CYS A 712 9.30 0.65 25.84
N LYS A 713 8.71 0.18 26.96
CA LYS A 713 7.53 -0.70 27.01
C LYS A 713 6.27 -0.02 26.49
N GLU A 714 6.05 1.23 26.90
CA GLU A 714 4.89 2.02 26.47
C GLU A 714 5.03 2.53 25.03
N THR A 715 6.26 2.72 24.53
CA THR A 715 6.53 3.26 23.19
C THR A 715 6.82 2.20 22.10
N GLY A 716 6.84 0.91 22.45
CA GLY A 716 6.97 -0.18 21.49
C GLY A 716 8.36 -0.25 20.83
N VAL A 717 9.42 -0.02 21.59
CA VAL A 717 10.80 -0.20 21.11
C VAL A 717 10.99 -1.63 20.63
N GLN A 718 11.44 -1.76 19.37
CA GLN A 718 11.44 -3.04 18.70
C GLN A 718 12.29 -4.08 19.45
N GLU A 719 13.57 -3.83 19.66
CA GLU A 719 14.41 -4.88 20.24
C GLU A 719 14.15 -5.14 21.73
N VAL A 720 13.86 -4.12 22.56
CA VAL A 720 13.70 -4.27 24.03
C VAL A 720 12.58 -5.26 24.42
N ALA A 721 11.49 -5.34 23.65
CA ALA A 721 10.43 -6.31 23.88
C ALA A 721 10.83 -7.76 23.53
N VAL A 722 11.71 -7.95 22.53
CA VAL A 722 12.31 -9.25 22.18
C VAL A 722 13.18 -9.76 23.32
N TRP A 723 13.95 -8.85 23.94
CA TRP A 723 14.89 -9.18 25.02
C TRP A 723 14.22 -9.50 26.36
N GLU A 724 13.08 -8.87 26.70
CA GLU A 724 12.33 -9.23 27.91
C GLU A 724 11.69 -10.62 27.82
N CYS A 725 11.25 -11.06 26.64
CA CYS A 725 10.79 -12.45 26.44
C CYS A 725 11.92 -13.45 26.62
N SER A 726 13.10 -13.20 26.05
CA SER A 726 14.28 -14.06 26.22
C SER A 726 14.78 -14.09 27.68
N LEU A 727 14.71 -12.96 28.40
CA LEU A 727 14.98 -12.91 29.85
C LEU A 727 13.92 -13.66 30.66
N ALA A 728 12.64 -13.58 30.30
CA ALA A 728 11.57 -14.32 30.96
C ALA A 728 11.66 -15.84 30.71
N GLU A 729 11.99 -16.26 29.49
CA GLU A 729 12.24 -17.66 29.13
C GLU A 729 13.51 -18.20 29.80
N ASN A 730 14.59 -17.42 29.84
CA ASN A 730 15.80 -17.78 30.58
C ASN A 730 15.57 -17.80 32.10
N ASN A 731 14.80 -16.86 32.65
CA ASN A 731 14.43 -16.88 34.07
C ASN A 731 13.51 -18.08 34.38
N LYS A 732 12.62 -18.46 33.46
CA LYS A 732 11.82 -19.68 33.58
C LYS A 732 12.70 -20.94 33.54
N ALA A 733 13.66 -21.02 32.61
CA ALA A 733 14.63 -22.11 32.54
C ALA A 733 15.55 -22.17 33.78
N ILE A 734 15.93 -21.02 34.33
CA ILE A 734 16.72 -20.90 35.58
C ILE A 734 15.87 -21.29 36.79
N MET A 735 14.61 -20.88 36.88
CA MET A 735 13.69 -21.27 37.95
C MET A 735 13.36 -22.77 37.90
N GLU A 736 13.19 -23.34 36.70
CA GLU A 736 13.05 -24.78 36.50
C GLU A 736 14.35 -25.53 36.82
N GLY A 737 15.52 -24.95 36.52
CA GLY A 737 16.84 -25.48 36.91
C GLY A 737 17.09 -25.42 38.42
N LEU A 738 16.70 -24.33 39.08
CA LEU A 738 16.77 -24.15 40.53
C LEU A 738 15.78 -25.07 41.27
N GLN A 739 14.57 -25.29 40.71
CA GLN A 739 13.65 -26.31 41.22
C GLN A 739 14.22 -27.72 41.06
N ARG A 740 14.87 -28.05 39.93
CA ARG A 740 15.56 -29.34 39.76
C ARG A 740 16.72 -29.51 40.74
N HIS A 741 17.50 -28.44 41.02
CA HIS A 741 18.56 -28.46 42.04
C HIS A 741 18.04 -28.50 43.48
N GLN A 742 16.90 -27.86 43.81
CA GLN A 742 16.25 -28.03 45.12
C GLN A 742 15.69 -29.44 45.31
N VAL A 743 15.19 -30.09 44.25
CA VAL A 743 14.71 -31.48 44.29
C VAL A 743 15.89 -32.46 44.40
N GLN A 744 17.02 -32.19 43.75
CA GLN A 744 18.26 -32.98 43.93
C GLN A 744 18.94 -32.75 45.28
N GLY A 745 18.91 -31.53 45.81
CA GLY A 745 19.39 -31.19 47.15
C GLY A 745 18.56 -31.85 48.27
N ARG A 746 17.23 -31.96 48.09
CA ARG A 746 16.35 -32.72 49.00
C ARG A 746 16.54 -34.23 48.92
N LYS A 747 16.99 -34.78 47.78
CA LYS A 747 17.36 -36.20 47.68
C LYS A 747 18.68 -36.52 48.38
N MET A 748 19.62 -35.58 48.48
CA MET A 748 20.86 -35.77 49.25
C MET A 748 20.71 -35.52 50.76
N SER A 749 19.73 -34.75 51.22
CA SER A 749 19.46 -34.57 52.66
C SER A 749 18.56 -35.65 53.27
N HIS A 750 17.78 -36.39 52.47
CA HIS A 750 16.99 -37.53 52.96
C HIS A 750 17.79 -38.82 53.22
N VAL A 751 19.08 -38.88 52.85
CA VAL A 751 19.97 -40.02 53.14
C VAL A 751 20.76 -39.81 54.45
N ARG A 752 20.60 -38.67 55.14
CA ARG A 752 21.37 -38.35 56.37
C ARG A 752 20.54 -38.06 57.63
N ILE A 753 19.23 -38.27 57.61
CA ILE A 753 18.35 -38.15 58.79
C ILE A 753 17.45 -39.38 58.89
N MET A 754 18.06 -40.53 59.16
CA MET A 754 17.44 -41.70 59.77
C MET A 754 18.48 -42.32 60.71
N ARG A 755 18.75 -41.63 61.82
CA ARG A 755 19.42 -42.16 63.03
C ARG A 755 19.50 -41.03 64.05
N GLN A 756 18.43 -40.84 64.80
CA GLN A 756 18.42 -40.54 66.24
C GLN A 756 16.98 -40.26 66.68
N THR A 757 16.42 -41.28 67.31
CA THR A 757 15.50 -41.25 68.46
C THR A 757 16.00 -40.24 69.51
N GLU A 758 15.23 -39.58 70.37
CA GLU A 758 14.19 -40.02 71.31
C GLU A 758 13.83 -38.77 72.20
N GLY A 759 12.65 -38.73 72.82
CA GLY A 759 12.50 -38.15 74.17
C GLY A 759 12.15 -36.66 74.36
N SER A 760 10.85 -36.42 74.63
CA SER A 760 10.25 -35.58 75.69
C SER A 760 10.88 -34.26 76.21
N GLU A 761 10.03 -33.21 76.17
CA GLU A 761 9.70 -32.24 77.25
C GLU A 761 10.79 -31.37 77.90
N GLN A 762 10.80 -30.06 77.62
CA GLN A 762 10.36 -28.98 78.56
C GLN A 762 10.75 -27.56 78.07
N SER A 763 9.72 -26.71 78.00
CA SER A 763 9.62 -25.26 78.28
C SER A 763 10.72 -24.24 77.91
N ASN A 764 10.25 -23.28 77.09
CA ASN A 764 10.33 -21.81 77.17
C ASN A 764 11.54 -21.04 76.59
N GLY A 765 11.25 -20.32 75.48
CA GLY A 765 11.43 -18.87 75.44
C GLY A 765 11.91 -18.25 74.12
N ILE A 766 11.01 -17.47 73.46
CA ILE A 766 11.27 -16.38 72.47
C ILE A 766 11.50 -16.86 71.01
N GLY A 767 10.77 -16.43 69.97
CA GLY A 767 9.71 -15.43 69.83
C GLY A 767 9.05 -15.49 68.44
N LEU A 768 7.82 -14.99 68.36
CA LEU A 768 6.98 -14.88 67.17
C LEU A 768 7.55 -13.91 66.13
N VAL A 769 7.83 -14.35 64.89
CA VAL A 769 7.42 -13.74 63.61
C VAL A 769 7.65 -14.79 62.49
N ASP A 770 6.70 -15.68 62.18
CA ASP A 770 6.73 -16.41 60.89
C ASP A 770 5.45 -17.22 60.52
N ALA A 771 4.27 -16.64 60.70
CA ALA A 771 3.00 -17.28 60.26
C ALA A 771 2.16 -16.44 59.26
N ALA A 772 2.63 -15.26 58.85
CA ALA A 772 1.86 -14.37 57.97
C ALA A 772 2.15 -14.54 56.46
N LEU A 773 3.20 -15.26 56.05
CA LEU A 773 3.60 -15.37 54.64
C LEU A 773 3.00 -16.55 53.87
N SER A 774 2.41 -17.55 54.54
CA SER A 774 1.93 -18.77 53.87
C SER A 774 0.49 -18.66 53.31
N TRP A 775 -0.32 -17.74 53.82
CA TRP A 775 -1.72 -17.58 53.38
C TRP A 775 -1.92 -16.58 52.22
N SER A 776 -1.02 -15.61 52.04
CA SER A 776 -1.12 -14.59 50.97
C SER A 776 -0.82 -15.15 49.57
N ILE A 777 0.02 -16.18 49.47
CA ILE A 777 0.48 -16.73 48.19
C ILE A 777 -0.54 -17.70 47.58
N ARG A 778 -1.29 -18.45 48.40
CA ARG A 778 -2.35 -19.35 47.89
C ARG A 778 -3.60 -18.59 47.41
N ALA A 779 -3.93 -17.45 48.01
CA ALA A 779 -5.06 -16.63 47.57
C ALA A 779 -4.81 -15.90 46.23
N ARG A 780 -3.55 -15.59 45.89
CA ARG A 780 -3.21 -14.93 44.61
C ARG A 780 -3.14 -15.87 43.41
N ILE A 781 -2.90 -17.17 43.62
CA ILE A 781 -2.83 -18.15 42.53
C ILE A 781 -4.23 -18.62 42.10
N SER A 782 -5.20 -18.70 43.03
CA SER A 782 -6.59 -19.03 42.68
C SER A 782 -7.36 -17.90 41.97
N ASN A 783 -7.03 -16.64 42.21
CA ASN A 783 -7.69 -15.51 41.53
C ASN A 783 -7.18 -15.27 40.10
N TRP A 784 -6.03 -15.82 39.72
CA TRP A 784 -5.53 -15.73 38.35
C TRP A 784 -6.23 -16.73 37.41
N VAL A 785 -6.51 -17.94 37.91
CA VAL A 785 -7.20 -19.00 37.14
C VAL A 785 -8.70 -18.72 36.95
N ALA A 786 -9.32 -17.90 37.81
CA ALA A 786 -10.75 -17.56 37.70
C ALA A 786 -11.04 -16.38 36.74
N ALA A 787 -10.03 -15.59 36.35
CA ALA A 787 -10.17 -14.46 35.43
C ALA A 787 -10.00 -14.85 33.95
N GLU A 788 -9.58 -16.09 33.67
CA GLU A 788 -9.32 -16.61 32.33
C GLU A 788 -10.47 -17.50 31.80
N MET A 789 -11.60 -17.56 32.52
CA MET A 789 -12.81 -18.30 32.15
C MET A 789 -14.10 -17.46 32.23
N ARG A 790 -14.04 -16.14 31.99
CA ARG A 790 -15.23 -15.30 31.70
C ARG A 790 -15.00 -14.38 30.53
#